data_AF-A0A8K9USK2-F1
#
_entry.id   AF-A0A8K9USK2-F1
#
_cell.length_a   1.000
_cell.length_b   1.000
_cell.length_c   1.000
_cell.angle_alpha   90.00
_cell.angle_beta   90.00
_cell.angle_gamma   90.00
#
_symmetry.space_group_name_H-M   'P 1'
#
loop_
_entity.id
_entity.type
_entity.pdbx_description
1 polymer ?
#
loop_
_entity_poly.entity_id
_entity_poly.type
_entity_poly.pdbx_seq_one_letter_code
_entity_poly.pdbx_strand_id
1 'polypeptide(L)'
;MSRCLKLFKFALGSSRRANSRLLSSGRGLGSRTVGPFSEDAHVRQQQKQWSRSGMWNPSLGLTQCSYYSTKEAERVPQDTDKDLEAEKAPATEKVEEVENIQEAEDKAPEEEPLHTIIQDTENVQGTFSKHEFQAETKKLLDIVARSLYSEKEVFIRELISNGSDALEKLRHKLITGGGDTAPMEIHLQTDQAKGTFTIQDTGVGMNQEELVANLGTIARSGSKAFLESLQSQAEASSSIIGQFGVGFYSAFMVADRVDVYSQSAEPSSPGYKWSSDGSGVFEIAEASGVRPGTKIVLHLKDDCKEFSAEDRVKEVVTKYSNFVSFPVFLNGRRLNTLQALWMMEPKSISEWQHEEFYRYVAQSYDKPRYTLHYRADAPVNIRSIFYVPDVKPSMFDVSREMGSSVALYSRKVLIQTKATEILPKWLRFLRGVVDSEDIPLNLSRELLQESTLIRKLRDVLQQRIIKFLMDQSKKEPEKYAKFFEDYGLFIREGIVTTQEQDVREDIGKLLRFESSVLPAGQQTNLKEYGSRMKAGTRNIYYLCAPNRHLAEHSPYFEAMKQKDMEVLFCYEQFDELTLLHLREFDKKKLISVETDIVVDHYKEEKYQDSKPASERLTEEQTEDLISWMRNNLGNRVTNIKVTPRLDTHPAMITVLEMGAARHFLRTQQMARSTEERAQILQPTLEINAGHDLIKKMHSLKESDSALAQLLLEQIYDNAMIAAGLNDDPRPMIARLNNLLTRALEKH
;
A
#
# COMPACT_ATOMS: atom_id res chain seq x y z
N MET A 1 19.50 43.88 14.84
CA MET A 1 19.84 44.20 13.43
C MET A 1 18.62 43.83 12.58
N SER A 2 17.62 44.69 12.42
CA SER A 2 17.49 45.82 11.46
C SER A 2 17.48 45.41 9.98
N ARG A 3 16.27 45.45 9.40
CA ARG A 3 15.84 46.03 8.10
C ARG A 3 16.51 45.61 6.78
N CYS A 4 15.66 45.18 5.83
CA CYS A 4 15.50 45.63 4.41
C CYS A 4 14.57 44.60 3.72
N LEU A 5 13.28 44.79 3.39
CA LEU A 5 12.49 45.80 2.67
C LEU A 5 12.92 46.07 1.19
N LYS A 6 12.13 45.47 0.28
CA LYS A 6 11.29 46.09 -0.77
C LYS A 6 11.77 46.18 -2.24
N LEU A 7 10.78 45.86 -3.09
CA LEU A 7 10.38 46.41 -4.41
C LEU A 7 10.98 45.81 -5.70
N PHE A 8 10.11 45.31 -6.59
CA PHE A 8 9.72 46.03 -7.83
C PHE A 8 8.47 45.41 -8.50
N LYS A 9 7.55 46.28 -8.94
CA LYS A 9 6.34 46.03 -9.75
C LYS A 9 6.19 47.22 -10.72
N PHE A 10 5.48 47.02 -11.84
CA PHE A 10 5.14 47.95 -12.97
C PHE A 10 6.21 48.05 -14.08
N ALA A 11 5.88 48.16 -15.39
CA ALA A 11 4.71 48.69 -16.11
C ALA A 11 4.57 48.00 -17.50
N LEU A 12 3.36 47.63 -17.97
CA LEU A 12 2.50 48.32 -18.98
C LEU A 12 3.15 48.64 -20.34
N GLY A 13 2.50 48.22 -21.43
CA GLY A 13 2.88 48.61 -22.79
C GLY A 13 2.07 47.94 -23.90
N SER A 14 0.82 48.37 -24.04
CA SER A 14 -0.12 48.13 -25.16
C SER A 14 0.43 48.39 -26.57
N SER A 15 0.00 47.60 -27.57
CA SER A 15 -0.22 48.12 -28.93
C SER A 15 -1.23 47.28 -29.74
N ARG A 16 -2.09 48.01 -30.45
CA ARG A 16 -3.20 47.59 -31.32
C ARG A 16 -2.73 47.35 -32.76
N ARG A 17 -3.45 46.49 -33.51
CA ARG A 17 -3.97 46.62 -34.91
C ARG A 17 -4.38 45.21 -35.37
N ALA A 18 -5.64 44.87 -35.68
CA ALA A 18 -6.65 45.40 -36.61
C ALA A 18 -6.43 45.01 -38.09
N ASN A 19 -7.52 44.45 -38.67
CA ASN A 19 -7.84 44.11 -40.08
C ASN A 19 -7.27 42.78 -40.61
N SER A 20 -8.01 41.93 -41.36
CA SER A 20 -9.26 42.03 -42.14
C SER A 20 -9.77 40.60 -42.46
N ARG A 21 -11.08 40.28 -42.39
CA ARG A 21 -12.03 40.04 -43.54
C ARG A 21 -11.44 39.17 -44.67
N LEU A 22 -12.08 38.16 -45.28
CA LEU A 22 -13.48 37.91 -45.69
C LEU A 22 -13.46 36.57 -46.51
N LEU A 23 -14.41 35.62 -46.35
CA LEU A 23 -15.32 35.03 -47.37
C LEU A 23 -15.39 33.50 -47.11
N SER A 24 -16.51 32.85 -46.74
CA SER A 24 -17.81 32.60 -47.38
C SER A 24 -17.91 31.27 -48.16
N SER A 25 -19.02 30.56 -47.92
CA SER A 25 -19.68 29.49 -48.72
C SER A 25 -19.06 28.08 -48.66
N GLY A 26 -19.79 26.96 -48.62
CA GLY A 26 -21.23 26.66 -48.66
C GLY A 26 -21.46 25.21 -48.18
N ARG A 27 -22.49 24.93 -47.36
CA ARG A 27 -23.77 24.24 -47.70
C ARG A 27 -23.70 22.99 -48.60
N GLY A 28 -24.28 21.89 -48.11
CA GLY A 28 -24.83 20.76 -48.87
C GLY A 28 -24.71 19.43 -48.10
N LEU A 29 -25.61 19.07 -47.18
CA LEU A 29 -26.86 18.29 -47.38
C LEU A 29 -26.69 16.98 -48.17
N GLY A 30 -27.01 15.86 -47.53
CA GLY A 30 -27.15 14.55 -48.19
C GLY A 30 -27.40 13.42 -47.19
N SER A 31 -28.68 13.18 -46.90
CA SER A 31 -29.22 12.09 -46.10
C SER A 31 -29.20 10.74 -46.84
N ARG A 32 -29.11 9.62 -46.10
CA ARG A 32 -30.10 8.52 -46.15
C ARG A 32 -29.81 7.40 -45.15
N THR A 33 -30.86 7.12 -44.39
CA THR A 33 -31.16 5.93 -43.60
C THR A 33 -31.59 4.75 -44.48
N VAL A 34 -31.23 3.51 -44.08
CA VAL A 34 -31.97 2.21 -44.05
C VAL A 34 -30.99 1.28 -43.30
N GLY A 35 -31.27 0.54 -42.22
CA GLY A 35 -32.39 -0.30 -41.80
C GLY A 35 -31.79 -1.67 -41.37
N PRO A 36 -32.35 -2.38 -40.39
CA PRO A 36 -31.62 -3.32 -39.52
C PRO A 36 -31.63 -4.77 -40.03
N PHE A 37 -30.66 -5.58 -39.57
CA PHE A 37 -30.72 -7.04 -39.64
C PHE A 37 -30.71 -7.62 -38.22
N SER A 38 -31.82 -8.26 -37.86
CA SER A 38 -31.91 -9.31 -36.85
C SER A 38 -31.66 -10.67 -37.52
N GLU A 39 -30.98 -11.58 -36.84
CA GLU A 39 -31.52 -12.90 -36.45
C GLU A 39 -30.41 -13.80 -35.86
N ASP A 40 -30.77 -14.39 -34.73
CA ASP A 40 -30.54 -15.77 -34.31
C ASP A 40 -29.12 -16.36 -34.19
N ALA A 41 -28.73 -16.55 -32.92
CA ALA A 41 -28.03 -17.76 -32.51
C ALA A 41 -28.51 -18.21 -31.12
N HIS A 42 -29.52 -19.08 -31.11
CA HIS A 42 -29.82 -20.01 -30.03
C HIS A 42 -28.69 -21.04 -29.89
N VAL A 43 -27.98 -21.07 -28.76
CA VAL A 43 -27.30 -22.29 -28.27
C VAL A 43 -27.45 -22.43 -26.75
N ARG A 44 -28.43 -23.27 -26.40
CA ARG A 44 -28.48 -24.27 -25.30
C ARG A 44 -27.95 -23.90 -23.91
N GLN A 45 -28.92 -23.65 -23.03
CA GLN A 45 -28.92 -24.10 -21.64
C GLN A 45 -28.56 -25.60 -21.53
N GLN A 46 -27.61 -25.93 -20.65
CA GLN A 46 -27.62 -27.19 -19.93
C GLN A 46 -27.74 -26.90 -18.43
N GLN A 47 -28.96 -27.06 -17.92
CA GLN A 47 -29.21 -27.39 -16.53
C GLN A 47 -28.66 -28.80 -16.27
N LYS A 48 -27.75 -28.93 -15.31
CA LYS A 48 -27.61 -30.16 -14.53
C LYS A 48 -27.84 -29.82 -13.06
N GLN A 49 -29.07 -30.12 -12.63
CA GLN A 49 -29.40 -30.50 -11.27
C GLN A 49 -28.37 -31.50 -10.75
N TRP A 50 -27.79 -31.24 -9.59
CA TRP A 50 -27.52 -32.27 -8.58
C TRP A 50 -27.85 -31.69 -7.21
N SER A 51 -28.82 -32.34 -6.58
CA SER A 51 -29.34 -32.05 -5.27
C SER A 51 -28.65 -32.92 -4.22
N ARG A 52 -28.33 -32.25 -3.10
CA ARG A 52 -28.27 -32.72 -1.71
C ARG A 52 -26.99 -33.33 -1.13
N SER A 53 -26.70 -32.72 0.03
CA SER A 53 -26.24 -33.25 1.33
C SER A 53 -24.75 -33.54 1.52
N GLY A 54 -24.16 -32.78 2.45
CA GLY A 54 -22.86 -33.04 3.06
C GLY A 54 -22.42 -31.88 3.96
N MET A 55 -23.01 -31.79 5.16
CA MET A 55 -22.53 -30.95 6.27
C MET A 55 -21.04 -31.14 6.49
N TRP A 56 -20.23 -30.09 6.36
CA TRP A 56 -18.89 -30.03 6.97
C TRP A 56 -18.68 -28.64 7.57
N ASN A 57 -18.71 -28.63 8.89
CA ASN A 57 -18.29 -27.55 9.78
C ASN A 57 -16.77 -27.38 9.66
N PRO A 58 -16.22 -26.16 9.54
CA PRO A 58 -14.85 -25.90 9.94
C PRO A 58 -14.87 -25.03 11.20
N SER A 59 -14.91 -25.70 12.35
CA SER A 59 -14.38 -25.16 13.59
C SER A 59 -12.85 -25.27 13.53
N LEU A 60 -12.18 -24.17 13.20
CA LEU A 60 -10.73 -24.03 13.42
C LEU A 60 -10.47 -22.63 13.97
N GLY A 61 -9.96 -22.63 15.20
CA GLY A 61 -9.76 -21.46 16.04
C GLY A 61 -8.77 -20.47 15.45
N LEU A 62 -9.11 -19.20 15.62
CA LEU A 62 -8.16 -18.10 15.53
C LEU A 62 -7.26 -18.15 16.75
N THR A 63 -6.02 -18.59 16.54
CA THR A 63 -4.97 -18.55 17.56
C THR A 63 -4.62 -17.09 17.83
N GLN A 64 -4.82 -16.70 19.08
CA GLN A 64 -4.40 -15.44 19.68
C GLN A 64 -2.87 -15.40 19.71
N CYS A 65 -2.23 -14.51 18.93
CA CYS A 65 -0.81 -14.21 19.11
C CYS A 65 -0.65 -13.27 20.31
N SER A 66 -0.41 -13.85 21.47
CA SER A 66 0.13 -13.16 22.65
C SER A 66 1.65 -13.00 22.47
N TYR A 67 2.13 -11.77 22.59
CA TYR A 67 3.54 -11.45 22.70
C TYR A 67 4.10 -12.05 24.00
N TYR A 68 4.95 -13.07 23.89
CA TYR A 68 5.80 -13.53 24.98
C TYR A 68 7.25 -13.17 24.70
N SER A 69 7.81 -12.41 25.63
CA SER A 69 9.23 -12.06 25.75
C SER A 69 10.04 -13.34 26.05
N THR A 70 11.06 -13.61 25.24
CA THR A 70 11.96 -14.75 25.41
C THR A 70 12.99 -14.48 26.50
N LYS A 71 12.76 -15.00 27.70
CA LYS A 71 13.82 -15.43 28.62
C LYS A 71 13.37 -16.72 29.31
N GLU A 72 14.32 -17.63 29.47
CA GLU A 72 14.28 -18.86 30.28
C GLU A 72 13.69 -20.11 29.63
N ALA A 73 14.55 -20.83 28.92
CA ALA A 73 14.51 -22.29 28.83
C ALA A 73 15.94 -22.80 29.06
N GLU A 74 16.17 -23.42 30.22
CA GLU A 74 17.10 -24.53 30.44
C GLU A 74 17.19 -24.84 31.95
N ARG A 75 16.42 -25.82 32.41
CA ARG A 75 16.79 -26.64 33.56
C ARG A 75 16.00 -27.96 33.55
N VAL A 76 16.75 -29.04 33.41
CA VAL A 76 16.32 -30.45 33.53
C VAL A 76 16.12 -30.77 35.02
N PRO A 77 15.07 -31.49 35.45
CA PRO A 77 14.98 -32.00 36.82
C PRO A 77 15.65 -33.38 36.95
N GLN A 78 16.47 -33.54 37.99
CA GLN A 78 16.94 -34.83 38.49
C GLN A 78 15.94 -35.34 39.54
N ASP A 79 15.56 -36.62 39.39
CA ASP A 79 14.89 -37.44 40.37
C ASP A 79 15.71 -37.57 41.66
N THR A 80 15.02 -37.52 42.82
CA THR A 80 15.23 -38.44 43.96
C THR A 80 14.08 -38.30 44.94
N ASP A 81 13.23 -39.33 45.01
CA ASP A 81 12.47 -39.71 46.20
C ASP A 81 13.44 -40.21 47.29
N LYS A 82 13.15 -39.86 48.56
CA LYS A 82 13.04 -40.82 49.69
C LYS A 82 12.82 -40.14 51.05
N ASP A 83 11.77 -40.63 51.72
CA ASP A 83 11.65 -41.04 53.13
C ASP A 83 11.88 -39.97 54.23
N LEU A 84 10.80 -39.51 54.87
CA LEU A 84 10.21 -40.04 56.13
C LEU A 84 11.09 -39.77 57.37
N GLU A 85 10.62 -38.92 58.28
CA GLU A 85 10.17 -39.33 59.62
C GLU A 85 9.72 -38.12 60.47
N ALA A 86 8.71 -38.36 61.30
CA ALA A 86 8.04 -37.39 62.16
C ALA A 86 8.23 -37.78 63.64
N GLU A 87 8.38 -36.82 64.55
CA GLU A 87 7.86 -36.84 65.93
C GLU A 87 8.02 -35.45 66.59
N LYS A 88 6.91 -34.77 66.97
CA LYS A 88 6.36 -34.56 68.35
C LYS A 88 7.35 -33.93 69.35
N ALA A 89 7.04 -32.95 70.21
CA ALA A 89 5.90 -32.09 70.58
C ALA A 89 6.48 -31.03 71.60
N PRO A 90 5.72 -30.38 72.51
CA PRO A 90 4.98 -29.13 72.33
C PRO A 90 5.27 -28.02 73.38
N ALA A 91 4.54 -26.89 73.26
CA ALA A 91 4.07 -25.97 74.32
C ALA A 91 5.12 -25.16 75.12
N THR A 92 4.94 -23.90 75.54
CA THR A 92 3.87 -22.88 75.58
C THR A 92 4.55 -21.66 76.20
N GLU A 93 4.28 -20.45 75.72
CA GLU A 93 3.91 -19.28 76.57
C GLU A 93 3.62 -18.07 75.69
N LYS A 94 2.45 -17.47 75.91
CA LYS A 94 2.03 -16.14 75.46
C LYS A 94 2.16 -15.19 76.66
N VAL A 95 2.29 -13.89 76.38
CA VAL A 95 1.57 -12.73 76.97
C VAL A 95 2.40 -11.47 76.60
N GLU A 96 1.99 -10.76 75.55
CA GLU A 96 1.34 -9.42 75.57
C GLU A 96 2.36 -8.26 75.62
N GLU A 97 2.38 -7.40 74.60
CA GLU A 97 1.84 -6.03 74.75
C GLU A 97 1.77 -5.29 73.40
N VAL A 98 0.81 -4.37 73.37
CA VAL A 98 0.27 -3.60 72.25
C VAL A 98 1.09 -2.30 72.10
N GLU A 99 1.13 -1.76 70.88
CA GLU A 99 1.12 -0.32 70.52
C GLU A 99 2.25 0.12 69.55
N ASN A 100 1.92 0.16 68.26
CA ASN A 100 1.94 1.39 67.43
C ASN A 100 1.76 1.02 65.95
N ILE A 101 0.56 1.30 65.42
CA ILE A 101 0.29 1.34 63.96
C ILE A 101 0.10 2.82 63.62
N GLN A 102 1.16 3.47 63.16
CA GLN A 102 1.10 4.67 62.32
C GLN A 102 2.50 5.04 61.88
N GLU A 103 2.84 4.64 60.64
CA GLU A 103 3.76 5.28 59.69
C GLU A 103 4.08 4.23 58.60
N ALA A 104 3.18 4.13 57.62
CA ALA A 104 3.43 3.44 56.36
C ALA A 104 3.55 4.50 55.28
N GLU A 105 4.68 5.23 55.28
CA GLU A 105 5.14 6.01 54.14
C GLU A 105 6.14 5.18 53.32
N ASP A 106 5.88 5.14 52.01
CA ASP A 106 6.84 5.00 50.91
C ASP A 106 8.04 4.05 51.09
N LYS A 107 7.81 2.74 50.83
CA LYS A 107 8.87 1.88 50.31
C LYS A 107 8.71 1.75 48.80
N ALA A 108 9.49 2.55 48.08
CA ALA A 108 9.80 2.30 46.67
C ALA A 108 10.33 0.86 46.51
N PRO A 109 9.98 0.14 45.44
CA PRO A 109 10.51 -1.20 45.21
C PRO A 109 12.04 -1.13 45.13
N GLU A 110 12.73 -1.91 45.97
CA GLU A 110 14.20 -2.07 45.92
C GLU A 110 14.57 -2.60 44.53
N GLU A 111 15.15 -1.74 43.69
CA GLU A 111 15.66 -2.14 42.38
C GLU A 111 16.80 -3.16 42.58
N GLU A 112 16.64 -4.35 42.00
CA GLU A 112 17.71 -5.36 42.00
C GLU A 112 18.99 -4.76 41.38
N PRO A 113 20.17 -4.97 42.00
CA PRO A 113 21.40 -4.36 41.53
C PRO A 113 21.75 -4.87 40.12
N LEU A 114 21.99 -3.93 39.19
CA LEU A 114 22.41 -4.25 37.83
C LEU A 114 23.77 -4.99 37.86
N HIS A 115 23.75 -6.27 37.52
CA HIS A 115 24.96 -7.07 37.38
C HIS A 115 25.57 -6.88 35.98
N THR A 116 26.79 -6.33 35.92
CA THR A 116 27.62 -6.31 34.70
C THR A 116 29.03 -6.77 35.03
N ILE A 117 29.58 -7.63 34.18
CA ILE A 117 30.98 -8.06 34.23
C ILE A 117 31.89 -7.22 33.32
N ILE A 118 31.31 -6.28 32.57
CA ILE A 118 32.06 -5.38 31.69
C ILE A 118 32.70 -4.30 32.55
N GLN A 119 34.01 -4.34 32.67
CA GLN A 119 34.83 -3.33 33.33
C GLN A 119 36.04 -3.05 32.44
N ASP A 120 36.38 -1.77 32.26
CA ASP A 120 37.56 -1.35 31.50
C ASP A 120 38.83 -1.68 32.30
N THR A 121 39.26 -2.94 32.18
CA THR A 121 40.34 -3.53 32.99
C THR A 121 41.51 -3.99 32.12
N GLU A 122 41.33 -4.00 30.82
CA GLU A 122 42.28 -4.45 29.82
C GLU A 122 43.42 -3.45 29.63
N ASN A 123 44.64 -3.86 29.97
CA ASN A 123 45.85 -3.06 29.75
C ASN A 123 46.72 -3.73 28.68
N VAL A 124 46.95 -3.02 27.56
CA VAL A 124 47.83 -3.51 26.49
C VAL A 124 49.27 -3.54 26.98
N GLN A 125 49.88 -4.74 26.99
CA GLN A 125 51.27 -4.93 27.40
C GLN A 125 52.18 -5.05 26.17
N GLY A 126 53.33 -4.37 26.21
CA GLY A 126 54.34 -4.44 25.14
C GLY A 126 54.02 -3.55 23.93
N THR A 127 54.53 -3.95 22.76
CA THR A 127 54.35 -3.21 21.49
C THR A 127 53.43 -3.96 20.54
N PHE A 128 52.74 -3.24 19.65
CA PHE A 128 51.88 -3.86 18.64
C PHE A 128 52.69 -4.41 17.46
N SER A 129 52.22 -5.52 16.87
CA SER A 129 52.69 -6.00 15.57
C SER A 129 51.60 -5.79 14.52
N LYS A 130 52.01 -5.38 13.31
CA LYS A 130 51.12 -5.19 12.17
C LYS A 130 51.15 -6.44 11.30
N HIS A 131 49.97 -6.92 10.93
CA HIS A 131 49.78 -8.05 10.02
C HIS A 131 48.79 -7.62 8.94
N GLU A 132 48.97 -8.14 7.72
CA GLU A 132 48.02 -7.93 6.63
C GLU A 132 46.91 -8.98 6.67
N PHE A 133 45.70 -8.59 6.27
CA PHE A 133 44.59 -9.52 6.13
C PHE A 133 44.89 -10.54 5.04
N GLN A 134 44.61 -11.82 5.34
CA GLN A 134 44.72 -12.91 4.38
C GLN A 134 43.31 -13.39 3.98
N ALA A 135 43.21 -14.07 2.85
CA ALA A 135 41.96 -14.60 2.33
C ALA A 135 42.12 -16.07 1.93
N GLU A 136 41.16 -16.92 2.32
CA GLU A 136 41.15 -18.33 1.93
C GLU A 136 40.40 -18.48 0.59
N THR A 137 41.14 -18.34 -0.52
CA THR A 137 40.59 -18.25 -1.88
C THR A 137 39.64 -19.40 -2.24
N LYS A 138 39.95 -20.63 -1.84
CA LYS A 138 39.10 -21.80 -2.10
C LYS A 138 37.73 -21.69 -1.40
N LYS A 139 37.71 -21.25 -0.14
CA LYS A 139 36.46 -21.03 0.60
C LYS A 139 35.67 -19.85 0.05
N LEU A 140 36.33 -18.79 -0.41
CA LEU A 140 35.66 -17.67 -1.07
C LEU A 140 34.97 -18.11 -2.38
N LEU A 141 35.62 -18.95 -3.19
CA LEU A 141 34.98 -19.54 -4.38
C LEU A 141 33.77 -20.39 -4.00
N ASP A 142 33.87 -21.21 -2.96
CA ASP A 142 32.75 -22.04 -2.48
C ASP A 142 31.57 -21.17 -2.01
N ILE A 143 31.85 -20.09 -1.26
CA ILE A 143 30.82 -19.11 -0.83
C ILE A 143 30.13 -18.48 -2.05
N VAL A 144 30.89 -18.05 -3.07
CA VAL A 144 30.29 -17.47 -4.28
C VAL A 144 29.47 -18.50 -5.06
N ALA A 145 29.93 -19.74 -5.13
CA ALA A 145 29.28 -20.82 -5.86
C ALA A 145 28.06 -21.43 -5.14
N ARG A 146 27.91 -21.26 -3.83
CA ARG A 146 26.85 -21.93 -3.05
C ARG A 146 25.99 -21.02 -2.20
N SER A 147 26.48 -19.85 -1.82
CA SER A 147 25.86 -19.04 -0.75
C SER A 147 25.65 -17.59 -1.12
N LEU A 148 26.26 -17.08 -2.19
CA LEU A 148 26.12 -15.67 -2.55
C LEU A 148 24.76 -15.36 -3.19
N TYR A 149 24.30 -16.20 -4.12
CA TYR A 149 23.04 -15.99 -4.84
C TYR A 149 21.98 -16.97 -4.32
N SER A 150 20.74 -16.49 -4.17
CA SER A 150 19.64 -17.34 -3.71
C SER A 150 19.10 -18.23 -4.84
N GLU A 151 19.14 -17.74 -6.08
CA GLU A 151 18.65 -18.44 -7.27
C GLU A 151 19.79 -18.77 -8.24
N LYS A 152 19.91 -20.05 -8.63
CA LYS A 152 20.95 -20.50 -9.58
C LYS A 152 20.86 -19.77 -10.92
N GLU A 153 19.66 -19.46 -11.41
CA GLU A 153 19.42 -18.85 -12.74
C GLU A 153 20.11 -17.49 -12.94
N VAL A 154 20.49 -16.81 -11.85
CA VAL A 154 21.15 -15.50 -11.87
C VAL A 154 22.51 -15.51 -12.58
N PHE A 155 23.17 -16.67 -12.75
CA PHE A 155 24.43 -16.71 -13.52
C PHE A 155 24.25 -16.15 -14.94
N ILE A 156 23.08 -16.36 -15.57
CA ILE A 156 22.78 -15.84 -16.91
C ILE A 156 22.77 -14.31 -16.89
N ARG A 157 22.15 -13.70 -15.87
CA ARG A 157 22.13 -12.25 -15.68
C ARG A 157 23.55 -11.69 -15.53
N GLU A 158 24.39 -12.33 -14.71
CA GLU A 158 25.76 -11.87 -14.47
C GLU A 158 26.60 -11.94 -15.75
N LEU A 159 26.53 -13.05 -16.49
CA LEU A 159 27.30 -13.22 -17.72
C LEU A 159 26.84 -12.27 -18.85
N ILE A 160 25.53 -12.04 -19.01
CA ILE A 160 25.02 -11.05 -19.96
C ILE A 160 25.46 -9.64 -19.56
N SER A 161 25.45 -9.32 -18.26
CA SER A 161 25.93 -8.02 -17.77
C SER A 161 27.42 -7.81 -18.08
N ASN A 162 28.24 -8.85 -17.92
CA ASN A 162 29.66 -8.81 -18.31
C ASN A 162 29.85 -8.59 -19.82
N GLY A 163 29.05 -9.27 -20.66
CA GLY A 163 29.06 -9.05 -22.11
C GLY A 163 28.64 -7.63 -22.48
N SER A 164 27.61 -7.09 -21.82
CA SER A 164 27.16 -5.71 -22.01
C SER A 164 28.24 -4.70 -21.62
N ASP A 165 28.94 -4.91 -20.50
CA ASP A 165 30.07 -4.07 -20.09
C ASP A 165 31.23 -4.12 -21.10
N ALA A 166 31.53 -5.31 -21.64
CA ALA A 166 32.58 -5.48 -22.64
C ALA A 166 32.27 -4.75 -23.95
N LEU A 167 31.00 -4.79 -24.38
CA LEU A 167 30.51 -4.05 -25.55
C LEU A 167 30.53 -2.54 -25.30
N GLU A 168 30.16 -2.10 -24.11
CA GLU A 168 30.17 -0.69 -23.75
C GLU A 168 31.58 -0.10 -23.70
N LYS A 169 32.54 -0.84 -23.15
CA LYS A 169 33.97 -0.48 -23.20
C LYS A 169 34.47 -0.38 -24.64
N LEU A 170 34.09 -1.33 -25.50
CA LEU A 170 34.44 -1.29 -26.91
C LEU A 170 33.82 -0.08 -27.61
N ARG A 171 32.53 0.19 -27.37
CA ARG A 171 31.82 1.36 -27.90
C ARG A 171 32.55 2.66 -27.56
N HIS A 172 32.98 2.81 -26.31
CA HIS A 172 33.75 3.97 -25.87
C HIS A 172 35.12 4.07 -26.55
N LYS A 173 35.87 2.95 -26.65
CA LYS A 173 37.14 2.89 -27.40
C LYS A 173 36.97 3.25 -28.88
N LEU A 174 35.89 2.81 -29.53
CA LEU A 174 35.63 3.10 -30.95
C LEU A 174 35.28 4.57 -31.17
N ILE A 175 34.46 5.16 -30.30
CA ILE A 175 34.11 6.60 -30.36
C ILE A 175 35.37 7.46 -30.21
N THR A 176 36.29 7.08 -29.33
CA THR A 176 37.53 7.83 -29.08
C THR A 176 38.62 7.58 -30.14
N GLY A 177 38.66 6.37 -30.74
CA GLY A 177 39.67 5.95 -31.70
C GLY A 177 39.31 6.09 -33.17
N GLY A 178 38.06 6.44 -33.52
CA GLY A 178 37.63 6.67 -34.91
C GLY A 178 37.53 5.41 -35.78
N GLY A 179 37.34 4.23 -35.16
CA GLY A 179 37.27 2.93 -35.85
C GLY A 179 35.86 2.56 -36.35
N ASP A 180 35.80 1.68 -37.35
CA ASP A 180 34.55 1.17 -37.94
C ASP A 180 33.75 0.29 -36.96
N THR A 181 32.42 0.35 -37.03
CA THR A 181 31.53 -0.31 -36.06
C THR A 181 31.26 -1.76 -36.44
N ALA A 182 32.09 -2.67 -35.92
CA ALA A 182 31.73 -4.08 -35.90
C ALA A 182 30.38 -4.28 -35.17
N PRO A 183 29.56 -5.29 -35.55
CA PRO A 183 28.31 -5.57 -34.86
C PRO A 183 28.55 -5.83 -33.36
N MET A 184 27.89 -5.02 -32.52
CA MET A 184 27.95 -5.12 -31.06
C MET A 184 26.75 -5.91 -30.55
N GLU A 185 26.96 -7.18 -30.19
CA GLU A 185 25.90 -8.14 -29.91
C GLU A 185 26.35 -9.22 -28.91
N ILE A 186 25.36 -9.85 -28.27
CA ILE A 186 25.54 -10.96 -27.34
C ILE A 186 24.80 -12.17 -27.89
N HIS A 187 25.48 -13.31 -27.99
CA HIS A 187 24.93 -14.58 -28.45
C HIS A 187 24.90 -15.59 -27.31
N LEU A 188 23.79 -16.29 -27.18
CA LEU A 188 23.55 -17.40 -26.26
C LEU A 188 23.28 -18.65 -27.09
N GLN A 189 23.90 -19.75 -26.71
CA GLN A 189 23.66 -21.04 -27.33
C GLN A 189 23.48 -22.11 -26.27
N THR A 190 22.48 -22.96 -26.47
CA THR A 190 22.15 -24.09 -25.59
C THR A 190 22.32 -25.41 -26.34
N ASP A 191 23.06 -26.36 -25.77
CA ASP A 191 23.25 -27.70 -26.34
C ASP A 191 22.86 -28.76 -25.30
N GLN A 192 21.67 -29.35 -25.45
CA GLN A 192 21.17 -30.39 -24.54
C GLN A 192 21.97 -31.69 -24.65
N ALA A 193 22.48 -32.03 -25.84
CA ALA A 193 23.18 -33.28 -26.05
C ALA A 193 24.55 -33.28 -25.34
N LYS A 194 25.24 -32.13 -25.36
CA LYS A 194 26.49 -31.94 -24.62
C LYS A 194 26.28 -31.44 -23.19
N GLY A 195 25.06 -31.00 -22.86
CA GLY A 195 24.75 -30.36 -21.60
C GLY A 195 25.57 -29.10 -21.37
N THR A 196 25.61 -28.20 -22.36
CA THR A 196 26.38 -26.96 -22.28
C THR A 196 25.52 -25.72 -22.48
N PHE A 197 25.93 -24.65 -21.81
CA PHE A 197 25.48 -23.28 -22.04
C PHE A 197 26.66 -22.46 -22.53
N THR A 198 26.47 -21.72 -23.62
CA THR A 198 27.51 -20.85 -24.19
C THR A 198 27.01 -19.42 -24.29
N ILE A 199 27.85 -18.47 -23.89
CA ILE A 199 27.64 -17.04 -24.15
C ILE A 199 28.84 -16.50 -24.93
N GLN A 200 28.59 -15.65 -25.91
CA GLN A 200 29.63 -14.96 -26.66
C GLN A 200 29.24 -13.51 -26.93
N ASP A 201 30.09 -12.57 -26.51
CA ASP A 201 30.00 -11.16 -26.86
C ASP A 201 31.04 -10.76 -27.90
N THR A 202 30.75 -9.70 -28.66
CA THR A 202 31.69 -9.07 -29.60
C THR A 202 32.36 -7.83 -29.01
N GLY A 203 32.56 -7.80 -27.69
CA GLY A 203 33.09 -6.66 -26.95
C GLY A 203 34.61 -6.54 -27.01
N VAL A 204 35.16 -5.80 -26.04
CA VAL A 204 36.60 -5.43 -26.00
C VAL A 204 37.55 -6.62 -25.85
N GLY A 205 37.05 -7.78 -25.38
CA GLY A 205 37.87 -8.95 -25.07
C GLY A 205 38.86 -8.72 -23.94
N MET A 206 39.75 -9.69 -23.72
CA MET A 206 40.82 -9.63 -22.71
C MET A 206 42.12 -10.20 -23.26
N ASN A 207 43.24 -9.57 -22.91
CA ASN A 207 44.58 -10.14 -23.13
C ASN A 207 44.97 -11.10 -21.99
N GLN A 208 46.15 -11.72 -22.06
CA GLN A 208 46.61 -12.70 -21.05
C GLN A 208 46.67 -12.12 -19.64
N GLU A 209 47.21 -10.90 -19.49
CA GLU A 209 47.35 -10.24 -18.19
C GLU A 209 45.97 -9.92 -17.58
N GLU A 210 45.04 -9.45 -18.41
CA GLU A 210 43.66 -9.19 -18.02
C GLU A 210 42.90 -10.47 -17.66
N LEU A 211 43.12 -11.58 -18.36
CA LEU A 211 42.53 -12.88 -17.99
C LEU A 211 43.01 -13.34 -16.61
N VAL A 212 44.32 -13.27 -16.34
CA VAL A 212 44.88 -13.60 -15.02
C VAL A 212 44.35 -12.65 -13.95
N ALA A 213 44.38 -11.36 -14.21
CA ALA A 213 43.99 -10.33 -13.24
C ALA A 213 42.49 -10.35 -12.95
N ASN A 214 41.64 -10.31 -13.97
CA ASN A 214 40.20 -10.11 -13.81
C ASN A 214 39.45 -11.42 -13.50
N LEU A 215 39.87 -12.56 -14.07
CA LEU A 215 39.22 -13.86 -13.82
C LEU A 215 39.95 -14.68 -12.76
N GLY A 216 41.26 -14.45 -12.56
CA GLY A 216 42.06 -15.16 -11.55
C GLY A 216 42.04 -14.53 -10.16
N THR A 217 41.56 -13.29 -10.02
CA THR A 217 41.51 -12.59 -8.72
C THR A 217 40.07 -12.26 -8.32
N ILE A 218 39.59 -12.89 -7.24
CA ILE A 218 38.26 -12.62 -6.69
C ILE A 218 38.20 -11.17 -6.18
N ALA A 219 37.05 -10.52 -6.40
CA ALA A 219 36.78 -9.13 -6.03
C ALA A 219 37.60 -8.08 -6.79
N ARG A 220 38.26 -8.47 -7.90
CA ARG A 220 38.86 -7.54 -8.85
C ARG A 220 37.89 -7.26 -10.00
N SER A 221 37.52 -5.99 -10.19
CA SER A 221 36.61 -5.57 -11.25
C SER A 221 37.30 -4.66 -12.26
N GLY A 222 37.62 -5.20 -13.45
CA GLY A 222 38.11 -4.40 -14.57
C GLY A 222 37.10 -3.35 -15.04
N SER A 223 35.80 -3.62 -14.91
CA SER A 223 34.74 -2.62 -15.19
C SER A 223 34.78 -1.44 -14.22
N LYS A 224 35.07 -1.69 -12.94
CA LYS A 224 35.22 -0.61 -11.94
C LYS A 224 36.47 0.24 -12.23
N ALA A 225 37.61 -0.39 -12.51
CA ALA A 225 38.83 0.34 -12.86
C ALA A 225 38.64 1.21 -14.12
N PHE A 226 37.91 0.69 -15.12
CA PHE A 226 37.53 1.46 -16.30
C PHE A 226 36.66 2.67 -15.95
N LEU A 227 35.64 2.51 -15.08
CA LEU A 227 34.82 3.63 -14.61
C LEU A 227 35.64 4.71 -13.88
N GLU A 228 36.60 4.31 -13.05
CA GLU A 228 37.50 5.24 -12.36
C GLU A 228 38.38 6.02 -13.34
N SER A 229 38.76 5.41 -14.48
CA SER A 229 39.50 6.10 -15.54
C SER A 229 38.66 7.12 -16.34
N LEU A 230 37.34 7.03 -16.26
CA LEU A 230 36.39 7.87 -17.02
C LEU A 230 35.86 9.10 -16.25
N GLN A 231 36.44 9.45 -15.10
CA GLN A 231 35.95 10.48 -14.16
C GLN A 231 35.70 11.89 -14.76
N SER A 232 36.05 12.15 -16.03
CA SER A 232 35.77 13.40 -16.76
C SER A 232 34.61 13.34 -17.77
N GLN A 233 33.95 12.19 -18.00
CA GLN A 233 32.86 12.03 -18.98
C GLN A 233 31.62 11.33 -18.39
N ALA A 234 30.59 12.11 -18.04
CA ALA A 234 29.43 11.65 -17.27
C ALA A 234 28.45 10.70 -18.01
N GLU A 235 28.45 10.66 -19.35
CA GLU A 235 27.51 9.82 -20.11
C GLU A 235 27.94 8.35 -20.25
N ALA A 236 29.24 8.05 -20.19
CA ALA A 236 29.77 6.68 -20.33
C ALA A 236 29.78 5.90 -19.00
N SER A 237 29.59 6.59 -17.86
CA SER A 237 29.72 5.99 -16.52
C SER A 237 28.42 5.34 -16.00
N SER A 238 27.27 5.67 -16.58
CA SER A 238 25.94 5.19 -16.12
C SER A 238 25.51 3.86 -16.74
N SER A 239 26.13 3.43 -17.84
CA SER A 239 25.78 2.20 -18.59
C SER A 239 26.50 0.94 -18.12
N ILE A 240 27.66 1.07 -17.46
CA ILE A 240 28.43 -0.08 -16.93
C ILE A 240 27.72 -0.69 -15.72
N ILE A 241 27.56 -2.00 -15.68
CA ILE A 241 26.81 -2.72 -14.64
C ILE A 241 27.77 -3.30 -13.59
N GLY A 242 28.95 -3.78 -13.99
CA GLY A 242 29.91 -4.50 -13.14
C GLY A 242 30.62 -3.61 -12.12
N GLN A 243 30.55 -4.00 -10.83
CA GLN A 243 31.16 -3.24 -9.72
C GLN A 243 32.00 -4.12 -8.78
N PHE A 244 31.49 -5.30 -8.41
CA PHE A 244 32.06 -6.10 -7.32
C PHE A 244 33.18 -7.06 -7.70
N GLY A 245 33.29 -7.47 -8.98
CA GLY A 245 34.32 -8.42 -9.41
C GLY A 245 34.11 -9.86 -8.95
N VAL A 246 32.86 -10.27 -8.72
CA VAL A 246 32.50 -11.65 -8.33
C VAL A 246 31.51 -12.33 -9.29
N GLY A 247 30.83 -11.57 -10.15
CA GLY A 247 29.73 -12.07 -10.99
C GLY A 247 30.12 -13.19 -11.95
N PHE A 248 31.36 -13.22 -12.44
CA PHE A 248 31.86 -14.31 -13.30
C PHE A 248 31.80 -15.68 -12.60
N TYR A 249 32.15 -15.74 -11.31
CA TYR A 249 32.21 -17.01 -10.58
C TYR A 249 30.83 -17.60 -10.28
N SER A 250 29.74 -16.86 -10.52
CA SER A 250 28.37 -17.40 -10.53
C SER A 250 28.22 -18.56 -11.53
N ALA A 251 29.07 -18.64 -12.56
CA ALA A 251 29.16 -19.77 -13.49
C ALA A 251 29.37 -21.12 -12.77
N PHE A 252 30.14 -21.16 -11.70
CA PHE A 252 30.44 -22.39 -10.95
C PHE A 252 29.26 -22.86 -10.07
N MET A 253 28.19 -22.07 -9.93
CA MET A 253 26.94 -22.52 -9.31
C MET A 253 26.28 -23.65 -10.12
N VAL A 254 26.49 -23.63 -11.45
CA VAL A 254 25.79 -24.50 -12.41
C VAL A 254 26.72 -25.34 -13.28
N ALA A 255 28.03 -25.05 -13.30
CA ALA A 255 29.00 -25.74 -14.15
C ALA A 255 30.11 -26.40 -13.33
N ASP A 256 30.56 -27.58 -13.78
CA ASP A 256 31.74 -28.28 -13.24
C ASP A 256 33.04 -27.81 -13.91
N ARG A 257 32.93 -27.27 -15.12
CA ARG A 257 34.06 -26.71 -15.86
C ARG A 257 33.61 -25.50 -16.64
N VAL A 258 34.46 -24.48 -16.66
CA VAL A 258 34.27 -23.25 -17.42
C VAL A 258 35.46 -23.06 -18.34
N ASP A 259 35.21 -23.04 -19.66
CA ASP A 259 36.20 -22.64 -20.66
C ASP A 259 35.89 -21.21 -21.15
N VAL A 260 36.88 -20.34 -21.14
CA VAL A 260 36.79 -18.98 -21.68
C VAL A 260 37.76 -18.83 -22.84
N TYR A 261 37.28 -18.34 -23.98
CA TYR A 261 38.09 -17.99 -25.14
C TYR A 261 37.96 -16.49 -25.34
N SER A 262 39.06 -15.75 -25.30
CA SER A 262 39.02 -14.29 -25.43
C SER A 262 40.11 -13.79 -26.35
N GLN A 263 39.78 -12.77 -27.15
CA GLN A 263 40.73 -12.03 -27.97
C GLN A 263 40.50 -10.54 -27.73
N SER A 264 41.54 -9.85 -27.23
CA SER A 264 41.50 -8.40 -27.03
C SER A 264 41.34 -7.68 -28.37
N ALA A 265 40.58 -6.59 -28.36
CA ALA A 265 40.46 -5.67 -29.48
C ALA A 265 41.75 -4.86 -29.75
N GLU A 266 42.80 -5.03 -28.93
CA GLU A 266 44.10 -4.41 -29.14
C GLU A 266 44.79 -4.95 -30.41
N PRO A 267 45.46 -4.08 -31.18
CA PRO A 267 46.14 -4.50 -32.40
C PRO A 267 47.15 -5.64 -32.14
N SER A 268 47.09 -6.68 -32.97
CA SER A 268 48.00 -7.84 -32.91
C SER A 268 47.92 -8.68 -31.62
N SER A 269 46.83 -8.57 -30.86
CA SER A 269 46.63 -9.43 -29.68
C SER A 269 46.27 -10.88 -30.08
N PRO A 270 47.01 -11.90 -29.61
CA PRO A 270 46.66 -13.30 -29.86
C PRO A 270 45.40 -13.69 -29.08
N GLY A 271 44.76 -14.79 -29.52
CA GLY A 271 43.65 -15.38 -28.78
C GLY A 271 44.15 -16.24 -27.62
N TYR A 272 43.38 -16.31 -26.54
CA TYR A 272 43.69 -17.15 -25.39
C TYR A 272 42.52 -18.03 -25.00
N LYS A 273 42.84 -19.20 -24.45
CA LYS A 273 41.93 -20.09 -23.74
C LYS A 273 42.28 -20.07 -22.25
N TRP A 274 41.31 -19.73 -21.41
CA TRP A 274 41.34 -19.91 -19.95
C TRP A 274 40.42 -21.08 -19.58
N SER A 275 40.83 -21.93 -18.64
CA SER A 275 40.05 -23.10 -18.20
C SER A 275 40.18 -23.32 -16.70
N SER A 276 39.05 -23.60 -16.04
CA SER A 276 39.02 -23.96 -14.61
C SER A 276 37.83 -24.87 -14.28
N ASP A 277 38.02 -25.69 -13.26
CA ASP A 277 36.98 -26.51 -12.60
C ASP A 277 36.42 -25.85 -11.32
N GLY A 278 36.90 -24.65 -10.97
CA GLY A 278 36.48 -23.93 -9.76
C GLY A 278 37.17 -24.40 -8.47
N SER A 279 38.16 -25.30 -8.54
CA SER A 279 38.85 -25.87 -7.36
C SER A 279 39.98 -25.00 -6.78
N GLY A 280 40.15 -23.79 -7.32
CA GLY A 280 41.15 -22.80 -6.89
C GLY A 280 42.37 -22.67 -7.81
N VAL A 281 42.41 -23.41 -8.93
CA VAL A 281 43.42 -23.28 -9.99
C VAL A 281 42.76 -23.03 -11.34
N PHE A 282 43.50 -22.42 -12.27
CA PHE A 282 43.09 -22.24 -13.66
C PHE A 282 44.32 -22.31 -14.57
N GLU A 283 44.08 -22.67 -15.82
CA GLU A 283 45.11 -22.78 -16.86
C GLU A 283 44.84 -21.77 -17.97
N ILE A 284 45.91 -21.20 -18.55
CA ILE A 284 45.83 -20.32 -19.71
C ILE A 284 46.78 -20.82 -20.80
N ALA A 285 46.27 -20.90 -22.03
CA ALA A 285 47.06 -21.22 -23.23
C ALA A 285 46.70 -20.27 -24.37
N GLU A 286 47.65 -20.00 -25.26
CA GLU A 286 47.36 -19.33 -26.53
C GLU A 286 46.48 -20.21 -27.41
N ALA A 287 45.53 -19.60 -28.12
CA ALA A 287 44.55 -20.28 -28.95
C ALA A 287 44.37 -19.56 -30.29
N SER A 288 44.30 -20.32 -31.38
CA SER A 288 44.01 -19.82 -32.72
C SER A 288 42.50 -19.90 -33.03
N GLY A 289 42.04 -19.10 -34.00
CA GLY A 289 40.63 -19.08 -34.41
C GLY A 289 39.67 -18.47 -33.37
N VAL A 290 40.19 -17.72 -32.40
CA VAL A 290 39.37 -16.96 -31.45
C VAL A 290 38.84 -15.71 -32.15
N ARG A 291 37.53 -15.45 -32.03
CA ARG A 291 36.90 -14.23 -32.57
C ARG A 291 37.12 -13.07 -31.58
N PRO A 292 37.24 -11.81 -32.05
CA PRO A 292 37.28 -10.65 -31.16
C PRO A 292 36.10 -10.63 -30.19
N GLY A 293 36.37 -10.30 -28.93
CA GLY A 293 35.43 -10.40 -27.82
C GLY A 293 35.71 -11.61 -26.93
N THR A 294 34.67 -12.13 -26.27
CA THR A 294 34.81 -13.24 -25.32
C THR A 294 33.72 -14.29 -25.54
N LYS A 295 34.10 -15.57 -25.54
CA LYS A 295 33.22 -16.74 -25.55
C LYS A 295 33.42 -17.55 -24.28
N ILE A 296 32.36 -17.81 -23.54
CA ILE A 296 32.37 -18.60 -22.30
C ILE A 296 31.51 -19.84 -22.53
N VAL A 297 32.07 -21.02 -22.27
CA VAL A 297 31.39 -22.30 -22.37
C VAL A 297 31.30 -22.91 -20.97
N LEU A 298 30.07 -23.09 -20.50
CA LEU A 298 29.74 -23.77 -19.25
C LEU A 298 29.43 -25.23 -19.53
N HIS A 299 30.21 -26.12 -18.94
CA HIS A 299 29.91 -27.55 -18.91
C HIS A 299 29.03 -27.81 -17.69
N LEU A 300 27.72 -27.90 -17.93
CA LEU A 300 26.72 -27.89 -16.87
C LEU A 300 26.77 -29.16 -16.04
N LYS A 301 26.60 -29.00 -14.73
CA LYS A 301 26.35 -30.07 -13.77
C LYS A 301 25.09 -30.86 -14.14
N ASP A 302 25.01 -32.09 -13.68
CA ASP A 302 23.84 -32.94 -13.91
C ASP A 302 22.56 -32.39 -13.27
N ASP A 303 22.68 -31.72 -12.11
CA ASP A 303 21.56 -31.07 -11.41
C ASP A 303 21.12 -29.74 -12.05
N CYS A 304 21.86 -29.23 -13.05
CA CYS A 304 21.65 -27.91 -13.66
C CYS A 304 21.40 -28.00 -15.18
N LYS A 305 21.06 -29.17 -15.72
CA LYS A 305 20.81 -29.37 -17.16
C LYS A 305 19.63 -28.56 -17.69
N GLU A 306 18.73 -28.06 -16.84
CA GLU A 306 17.65 -27.14 -17.23
C GLU A 306 18.17 -25.93 -18.02
N PHE A 307 19.39 -25.45 -17.74
CA PHE A 307 20.00 -24.31 -18.44
C PHE A 307 20.59 -24.65 -19.81
N SER A 308 20.48 -25.90 -20.25
CA SER A 308 20.71 -26.30 -21.65
C SER A 308 19.41 -26.33 -22.48
N ALA A 309 18.26 -26.00 -21.89
CA ALA A 309 16.99 -25.87 -22.61
C ALA A 309 16.75 -24.42 -23.07
N GLU A 310 16.38 -24.25 -24.35
CA GLU A 310 16.14 -22.93 -24.96
C GLU A 310 15.05 -22.15 -24.21
N ASP A 311 13.90 -22.77 -23.93
CA ASP A 311 12.78 -22.10 -23.28
C ASP A 311 13.14 -21.59 -21.89
N ARG A 312 13.88 -22.40 -21.11
CA ARG A 312 14.33 -22.02 -19.77
C ARG A 312 15.28 -20.84 -19.81
N VAL A 313 16.27 -20.87 -20.71
CA VAL A 313 17.20 -19.73 -20.88
C VAL A 313 16.45 -18.48 -21.33
N LYS A 314 15.48 -18.62 -22.25
CA LYS A 314 14.64 -17.51 -22.72
C LYS A 314 13.84 -16.87 -21.59
N GLU A 315 13.26 -17.65 -20.68
CA GLU A 315 12.56 -17.14 -19.49
C GLU A 315 13.48 -16.28 -18.63
N VAL A 316 14.70 -16.78 -18.35
CA VAL A 316 15.67 -16.07 -17.49
C VAL A 316 16.15 -14.77 -18.15
N VAL A 317 16.45 -14.79 -19.46
CA VAL A 317 16.82 -13.58 -20.20
C VAL A 317 15.69 -12.56 -20.17
N THR A 318 14.44 -13.01 -20.37
CA THR A 318 13.25 -12.15 -20.33
C THR A 318 13.02 -11.57 -18.93
N LYS A 319 13.29 -12.34 -17.87
CA LYS A 319 13.15 -11.89 -16.48
C LYS A 319 14.15 -10.79 -16.14
N TYR A 320 15.44 -10.97 -16.40
CA TYR A 320 16.48 -10.07 -15.87
C TYR A 320 17.10 -9.10 -16.87
N SER A 321 17.16 -9.49 -18.15
CA SER A 321 18.03 -8.86 -19.14
C SER A 321 17.27 -8.36 -20.37
N ASN A 322 15.94 -8.28 -20.30
CA ASN A 322 15.11 -7.86 -21.42
C ASN A 322 15.37 -6.41 -21.88
N PHE A 323 15.92 -5.58 -20.99
CA PHE A 323 16.19 -4.16 -21.22
C PHE A 323 17.69 -3.83 -21.39
N VAL A 324 18.54 -4.85 -21.57
CA VAL A 324 19.96 -4.65 -21.89
C VAL A 324 20.10 -3.89 -23.22
N SER A 325 21.06 -2.97 -23.27
CA SER A 325 21.21 -1.99 -24.35
C SER A 325 21.65 -2.60 -25.70
N PHE A 326 22.18 -3.83 -25.70
CA PHE A 326 22.71 -4.50 -26.89
C PHE A 326 21.82 -5.69 -27.30
N PRO A 327 21.72 -6.03 -28.59
CA PRO A 327 20.98 -7.20 -29.07
C PRO A 327 21.46 -8.49 -28.42
N VAL A 328 20.52 -9.28 -27.90
CA VAL A 328 20.75 -10.62 -27.37
C VAL A 328 20.10 -11.64 -28.29
N PHE A 329 20.89 -12.57 -28.80
CA PHE A 329 20.45 -13.68 -29.64
C PHE A 329 20.51 -14.97 -28.84
N LEU A 330 19.48 -15.81 -28.92
CA LEU A 330 19.45 -17.17 -28.38
C LEU A 330 19.24 -18.15 -29.52
N ASN A 331 20.19 -19.06 -29.72
CA ASN A 331 20.18 -20.04 -30.83
C ASN A 331 19.92 -19.39 -32.20
N GLY A 332 20.50 -18.19 -32.42
CA GLY A 332 20.34 -17.40 -33.65
C GLY A 332 19.08 -16.53 -33.73
N ARG A 333 18.19 -16.57 -32.72
CA ARG A 333 16.95 -15.77 -32.68
C ARG A 333 17.09 -14.60 -31.72
N ARG A 334 16.79 -13.38 -32.16
CA ARG A 334 16.85 -12.18 -31.31
C ARG A 334 15.75 -12.21 -30.23
N LEU A 335 16.12 -11.95 -28.97
CA LEU A 335 15.21 -11.98 -27.81
C LEU A 335 14.72 -10.59 -27.37
N ASN A 336 15.63 -9.66 -27.12
CA ASN A 336 15.30 -8.36 -26.52
C ASN A 336 14.71 -7.39 -27.56
N THR A 337 13.41 -7.13 -27.43
CA THR A 337 12.65 -6.23 -28.31
C THR A 337 12.09 -5.00 -27.61
N LEU A 338 12.08 -4.98 -26.27
CA LEU A 338 11.48 -3.89 -25.50
C LEU A 338 12.50 -2.81 -25.13
N GLN A 339 12.08 -1.56 -25.28
CA GLN A 339 12.84 -0.40 -24.85
C GLN A 339 12.56 -0.11 -23.36
N ALA A 340 13.58 0.35 -22.63
CA ALA A 340 13.45 0.80 -21.25
C ALA A 340 12.70 2.15 -21.20
N LEU A 341 11.37 2.12 -21.36
CA LEU A 341 10.54 3.33 -21.51
C LEU A 341 10.73 4.33 -20.37
N TRP A 342 10.97 3.86 -19.14
CA TRP A 342 11.16 4.74 -17.98
C TRP A 342 12.41 5.63 -18.10
N MET A 343 13.41 5.21 -18.88
CA MET A 343 14.63 5.97 -19.15
C MET A 343 14.47 6.98 -20.30
N MET A 344 13.40 6.88 -21.09
CA MET A 344 13.16 7.74 -22.25
C MET A 344 12.49 9.06 -21.85
N GLU A 345 12.45 10.02 -22.79
CA GLU A 345 11.72 11.28 -22.60
C GLU A 345 10.21 11.03 -22.60
N PRO A 346 9.45 11.45 -21.56
CA PRO A 346 8.02 11.16 -21.48
C PRO A 346 7.21 11.61 -22.69
N LYS A 347 7.62 12.72 -23.33
CA LYS A 347 6.96 13.27 -24.53
C LYS A 347 7.20 12.45 -25.80
N SER A 348 8.21 11.59 -25.81
CA SER A 348 8.56 10.75 -26.96
C SER A 348 7.81 9.41 -26.97
N ILE A 349 7.03 9.12 -25.92
CA ILE A 349 6.33 7.86 -25.72
C ILE A 349 4.86 8.06 -26.03
N SER A 350 4.35 7.27 -26.97
CA SER A 350 2.93 7.25 -27.32
C SER A 350 2.09 6.51 -26.27
N GLU A 351 0.78 6.76 -26.26
CA GLU A 351 -0.17 6.02 -25.43
C GLU A 351 -0.11 4.51 -25.70
N TRP A 352 0.00 4.10 -26.97
CA TRP A 352 0.11 2.69 -27.35
C TRP A 352 1.38 2.03 -26.79
N GLN A 353 2.53 2.72 -26.81
CA GLN A 353 3.75 2.20 -26.18
C GLN A 353 3.57 2.04 -24.66
N HIS A 354 2.83 2.96 -24.01
CA HIS A 354 2.46 2.80 -22.60
C HIS A 354 1.53 1.61 -22.37
N GLU A 355 0.55 1.36 -23.25
CA GLU A 355 -0.33 0.19 -23.13
C GLU A 355 0.45 -1.13 -23.23
N GLU A 356 1.29 -1.28 -24.25
CA GLU A 356 2.10 -2.49 -24.43
C GLU A 356 3.06 -2.72 -23.26
N PHE A 357 3.71 -1.65 -22.80
CA PHE A 357 4.61 -1.74 -21.66
C PHE A 357 3.88 -2.03 -20.35
N TYR A 358 2.68 -1.44 -20.16
CA TYR A 358 1.80 -1.77 -19.04
C TYR A 358 1.43 -3.26 -19.04
N ARG A 359 0.98 -3.81 -20.18
CA ARG A 359 0.65 -5.24 -20.31
C ARG A 359 1.83 -6.13 -19.96
N TYR A 360 3.03 -5.75 -20.40
CA TYR A 360 4.27 -6.44 -20.06
C TYR A 360 4.57 -6.42 -18.55
N VAL A 361 4.63 -5.24 -17.91
CA VAL A 361 5.04 -5.14 -16.49
C VAL A 361 3.97 -5.61 -15.52
N ALA A 362 2.68 -5.42 -15.86
CA ALA A 362 1.55 -5.84 -15.04
C ALA A 362 1.14 -7.30 -15.28
N GLN A 363 1.68 -7.94 -16.34
CA GLN A 363 1.21 -9.23 -16.85
C GLN A 363 -0.31 -9.24 -17.05
N SER A 364 -0.82 -8.16 -17.64
CA SER A 364 -2.25 -7.92 -17.81
C SER A 364 -2.64 -7.83 -19.28
N TYR A 365 -3.93 -8.02 -19.56
CA TYR A 365 -4.53 -7.89 -20.89
C TYR A 365 -5.22 -6.54 -21.11
N ASP A 366 -5.52 -5.79 -20.03
CA ASP A 366 -6.20 -4.50 -20.12
C ASP A 366 -5.25 -3.35 -20.50
N LYS A 367 -5.67 -2.11 -20.23
CA LYS A 367 -4.89 -0.90 -20.48
C LYS A 367 -4.86 -0.03 -19.24
N PRO A 368 -3.90 0.90 -19.08
CA PRO A 368 -3.89 1.79 -17.93
C PRO A 368 -4.92 2.91 -18.09
N ARG A 369 -5.74 3.17 -17.05
CA ARG A 369 -6.61 4.36 -17.00
C ARG A 369 -5.84 5.65 -16.70
N TYR A 370 -4.71 5.51 -15.99
CA TYR A 370 -3.78 6.57 -15.67
C TYR A 370 -2.34 6.11 -15.83
N THR A 371 -1.50 7.02 -16.32
CA THR A 371 -0.05 6.83 -16.49
C THR A 371 0.68 8.00 -15.84
N LEU A 372 1.60 7.70 -14.92
CA LEU A 372 2.53 8.65 -14.32
C LEU A 372 3.95 8.26 -14.72
N HIS A 373 4.52 8.94 -15.70
CA HIS A 373 5.96 8.87 -16.00
C HIS A 373 6.68 9.97 -15.21
N TYR A 374 7.50 9.58 -14.24
CA TYR A 374 8.17 10.48 -13.33
C TYR A 374 9.69 10.35 -13.44
N ARG A 375 10.36 11.51 -13.52
CA ARG A 375 11.81 11.62 -13.57
C ARG A 375 12.24 12.71 -12.59
N ALA A 376 13.25 12.42 -11.79
CA ALA A 376 13.87 13.37 -10.88
C ALA A 376 15.34 13.02 -10.70
N ASP A 377 16.22 14.02 -10.55
CA ASP A 377 17.63 13.81 -10.23
C ASP A 377 17.95 14.18 -8.78
N ALA A 378 17.08 14.97 -8.13
CA ALA A 378 17.17 15.35 -6.73
C ALA A 378 15.78 15.20 -6.06
N PRO A 379 15.71 14.82 -4.77
CA PRO A 379 16.84 14.55 -3.86
C PRO A 379 17.41 13.12 -3.96
N VAL A 380 16.87 12.32 -4.88
CA VAL A 380 17.31 10.98 -5.26
C VAL A 380 17.09 10.87 -6.78
N ASN A 381 17.99 10.20 -7.50
CA ASN A 381 17.80 9.85 -8.91
C ASN A 381 16.66 8.85 -9.04
N ILE A 382 15.61 9.24 -9.77
CA ILE A 382 14.41 8.44 -9.99
C ILE A 382 14.07 8.49 -11.47
N ARG A 383 13.86 7.30 -12.04
CA ARG A 383 13.23 7.09 -13.34
C ARG A 383 12.14 6.06 -13.14
N SER A 384 10.88 6.46 -13.22
CA SER A 384 9.77 5.56 -12.91
C SER A 384 8.56 5.78 -13.81
N ILE A 385 7.81 4.70 -14.01
CA ILE A 385 6.49 4.75 -14.62
C ILE A 385 5.54 3.98 -13.73
N PHE A 386 4.43 4.60 -13.35
CA PHE A 386 3.34 3.98 -12.61
C PHE A 386 2.06 4.00 -13.43
N TYR A 387 1.29 2.93 -13.31
CA TYR A 387 0.03 2.72 -13.98
C TYR A 387 -1.06 2.40 -12.98
N VAL A 388 -2.25 2.95 -13.21
CA VAL A 388 -3.50 2.49 -12.58
C VAL A 388 -4.23 1.64 -13.62
N PRO A 389 -4.51 0.35 -13.35
CA PRO A 389 -5.30 -0.50 -14.24
C PRO A 389 -6.67 0.10 -14.58
N ASP A 390 -7.21 -0.20 -15.76
CA ASP A 390 -8.59 0.16 -16.11
C ASP A 390 -9.59 -0.83 -15.48
N VAL A 391 -9.15 -2.05 -15.20
CA VAL A 391 -9.97 -3.06 -14.51
C VAL A 391 -10.06 -2.78 -13.01
N LYS A 392 -11.27 -2.91 -12.44
CA LYS A 392 -11.51 -2.81 -10.99
C LYS A 392 -10.68 -3.86 -10.23
N PRO A 393 -10.08 -3.51 -9.08
CA PRO A 393 -9.31 -4.47 -8.29
C PRO A 393 -10.20 -5.62 -7.81
N SER A 394 -9.73 -6.86 -7.95
CA SER A 394 -10.42 -8.03 -7.41
C SER A 394 -10.36 -8.01 -5.89
N MET A 395 -11.52 -8.09 -5.22
CA MET A 395 -11.58 -8.14 -3.75
C MET A 395 -10.85 -9.36 -3.17
N PHE A 396 -10.75 -10.44 -3.94
CA PHE A 396 -9.94 -11.59 -3.57
C PHE A 396 -8.45 -11.24 -3.52
N ASP A 397 -7.93 -10.54 -4.54
CA ASP A 397 -6.52 -10.15 -4.59
C ASP A 397 -6.19 -9.07 -3.54
N VAL A 398 -7.14 -8.18 -3.24
CA VAL A 398 -7.04 -7.19 -2.16
C VAL A 398 -6.85 -7.89 -0.81
N SER A 399 -7.58 -8.98 -0.55
CA SER A 399 -7.53 -9.73 0.71
C SER A 399 -6.26 -10.57 0.88
N ARG A 400 -5.65 -11.01 -0.22
CA ARG A 400 -4.44 -11.85 -0.19
C ARG A 400 -3.17 -11.09 0.14
N GLU A 401 -3.25 -9.77 0.29
CA GLU A 401 -2.10 -8.88 0.47
C GLU A 401 -0.97 -9.23 -0.52
N MET A 402 -1.32 -9.45 -1.79
CA MET A 402 -0.30 -9.57 -2.82
C MET A 402 0.55 -8.30 -2.73
N GLY A 403 1.83 -8.46 -2.39
CA GLY A 403 2.75 -7.34 -2.14
C GLY A 403 2.84 -6.37 -3.33
N SER A 404 3.75 -5.39 -3.23
CA SER A 404 3.96 -4.42 -4.31
C SER A 404 4.09 -5.10 -5.68
N SER A 405 3.41 -4.50 -6.65
CA SER A 405 3.42 -4.90 -8.06
C SER A 405 4.29 -3.99 -8.92
N VAL A 406 5.22 -3.28 -8.29
CA VAL A 406 6.22 -2.45 -8.95
C VAL A 406 7.54 -3.20 -8.97
N ALA A 407 8.09 -3.35 -10.16
CA ALA A 407 9.41 -3.92 -10.37
C ALA A 407 10.48 -2.86 -10.09
N LEU A 408 11.58 -3.28 -9.47
CA LEU A 408 12.72 -2.43 -9.17
C LEU A 408 13.90 -2.80 -10.06
N TYR A 409 14.43 -1.80 -10.74
CA TYR A 409 15.59 -1.90 -11.60
C TYR A 409 16.72 -1.02 -11.07
N SER A 410 17.94 -1.35 -11.47
CA SER A 410 19.08 -0.46 -11.39
C SER A 410 19.89 -0.62 -12.67
N ARG A 411 20.18 0.49 -13.35
CA ARG A 411 20.91 0.48 -14.63
C ARG A 411 20.28 -0.49 -15.65
N LYS A 412 18.95 -0.51 -15.75
CA LYS A 412 18.16 -1.40 -16.63
C LYS A 412 18.23 -2.90 -16.32
N VAL A 413 18.89 -3.31 -15.24
CA VAL A 413 18.89 -4.71 -14.77
C VAL A 413 17.87 -4.86 -13.65
N LEU A 414 17.05 -5.91 -13.74
CA LEU A 414 16.05 -6.21 -12.72
C LEU A 414 16.74 -6.61 -11.40
N ILE A 415 16.34 -5.96 -10.31
CA ILE A 415 16.77 -6.27 -8.95
C ILE A 415 15.71 -7.10 -8.25
N GLN A 416 14.45 -6.64 -8.29
CA GLN A 416 13.30 -7.33 -7.68
C GLN A 416 12.06 -7.19 -8.56
N THR A 417 11.34 -8.29 -8.77
CA THR A 417 10.07 -8.30 -9.52
C THR A 417 8.94 -7.60 -8.76
N LYS A 418 8.97 -7.69 -7.42
CA LYS A 418 7.93 -7.17 -6.52
C LYS A 418 8.60 -6.46 -5.33
N ALA A 419 8.92 -5.19 -5.50
CA ALA A 419 9.62 -4.42 -4.47
C ALA A 419 8.62 -3.81 -3.48
N THR A 420 8.33 -4.54 -2.39
CA THR A 420 7.34 -4.14 -1.36
C THR A 420 7.72 -2.84 -0.65
N GLU A 421 9.01 -2.59 -0.49
CA GLU A 421 9.53 -1.47 0.31
C GLU A 421 9.50 -0.11 -0.40
N ILE A 422 9.33 -0.10 -1.73
CA ILE A 422 9.47 1.10 -2.56
C ILE A 422 8.22 1.99 -2.53
N LEU A 423 7.05 1.41 -2.28
CA LEU A 423 5.79 2.14 -2.14
C LEU A 423 5.14 1.79 -0.81
N PRO A 424 4.41 2.72 -0.18
CA PRO A 424 3.59 2.38 0.97
C PRO A 424 2.51 1.35 0.57
N LYS A 425 2.11 0.49 1.51
CA LYS A 425 1.18 -0.63 1.28
C LYS A 425 -0.15 -0.20 0.63
N TRP A 426 -0.65 0.99 0.95
CA TRP A 426 -1.88 1.52 0.38
C TRP A 426 -1.75 1.87 -1.12
N LEU A 427 -0.55 2.02 -1.66
CA LEU A 427 -0.30 2.23 -3.10
C LEU A 427 -0.06 0.93 -3.88
N ARG A 428 -0.28 -0.25 -3.28
CA ARG A 428 -0.06 -1.57 -3.91
C ARG A 428 -0.92 -1.85 -5.15
N PHE A 429 -1.93 -1.03 -5.41
CA PHE A 429 -2.71 -1.12 -6.65
C PHE A 429 -1.95 -0.63 -7.88
N LEU A 430 -0.87 0.14 -7.70
CA LEU A 430 -0.05 0.66 -8.80
C LEU A 430 0.81 -0.44 -9.41
N ARG A 431 0.74 -0.56 -10.73
CA ARG A 431 1.66 -1.39 -11.53
C ARG A 431 2.75 -0.51 -12.10
N GLY A 432 3.94 -1.06 -12.36
CA GLY A 432 4.97 -0.29 -13.05
C GLY A 432 6.39 -0.65 -12.68
N VAL A 433 7.25 0.35 -12.82
CA VAL A 433 8.69 0.20 -12.68
C VAL A 433 9.30 1.41 -11.98
N VAL A 434 10.29 1.17 -11.13
CA VAL A 434 11.17 2.18 -10.54
C VAL A 434 12.61 1.78 -10.86
N ASP A 435 13.39 2.74 -11.34
CA ASP A 435 14.83 2.64 -11.51
C ASP A 435 15.49 3.81 -10.79
N SER A 436 16.55 3.51 -10.05
CA SER A 436 17.33 4.50 -9.31
C SER A 436 18.77 4.05 -9.25
N GLU A 437 19.67 4.94 -9.70
CA GLU A 437 21.11 4.72 -9.68
C GLU A 437 21.72 4.87 -8.28
N ASP A 438 20.99 5.52 -7.37
CA ASP A 438 21.43 5.81 -6.00
C ASP A 438 21.18 4.66 -5.02
N ILE A 439 20.44 3.61 -5.43
CA ILE A 439 20.14 2.47 -4.56
C ILE A 439 21.40 1.61 -4.42
N PRO A 440 21.97 1.48 -3.22
CA PRO A 440 23.10 0.59 -3.00
C PRO A 440 22.63 -0.86 -3.14
N LEU A 441 23.28 -1.61 -4.03
CA LEU A 441 23.01 -3.03 -4.23
C LEU A 441 23.87 -3.86 -3.28
N ASN A 442 23.30 -4.94 -2.73
CA ASN A 442 24.09 -5.95 -2.05
C ASN A 442 24.94 -6.76 -3.06
N LEU A 443 25.86 -7.58 -2.55
CA LEU A 443 26.78 -8.36 -3.40
C LEU A 443 26.05 -9.32 -4.35
N SER A 444 24.87 -9.83 -3.97
CA SER A 444 24.03 -10.70 -4.81
C SER A 444 23.13 -9.95 -5.80
N ARG A 445 22.96 -8.63 -5.64
CA ARG A 445 22.03 -7.76 -6.38
C ARG A 445 20.58 -8.23 -6.35
N GLU A 446 20.13 -8.76 -5.21
CA GLU A 446 18.77 -9.29 -5.01
C GLU A 446 18.06 -8.63 -3.82
N LEU A 447 18.80 -8.27 -2.78
CA LEU A 447 18.25 -7.66 -1.58
C LEU A 447 18.57 -6.17 -1.57
N LEU A 448 17.54 -5.39 -1.27
CA LEU A 448 17.69 -4.01 -0.91
C LEU A 448 18.37 -3.96 0.45
N GLN A 449 19.48 -3.22 0.55
CA GLN A 449 20.01 -2.89 1.87
C GLN A 449 19.02 -1.94 2.56
N GLU A 450 18.57 -2.28 3.77
CA GLU A 450 17.74 -1.38 4.57
C GLU A 450 18.48 -0.06 4.75
N SER A 451 17.98 0.96 4.06
CA SER A 451 18.66 2.24 3.94
C SER A 451 17.65 3.35 4.12
N THR A 452 18.11 4.42 4.77
CA THR A 452 17.41 5.71 4.83
C THR A 452 17.04 6.22 3.44
N LEU A 453 17.78 5.82 2.40
CA LEU A 453 17.49 6.13 0.99
C LEU A 453 16.20 5.48 0.49
N ILE A 454 15.91 4.23 0.84
CA ILE A 454 14.67 3.53 0.41
C ILE A 454 13.45 4.21 1.03
N ARG A 455 13.52 4.57 2.31
CA ARG A 455 12.45 5.33 2.97
C ARG A 455 12.25 6.70 2.30
N LYS A 456 13.33 7.43 2.05
CA LYS A 456 13.27 8.73 1.35
C LYS A 456 12.69 8.60 -0.06
N LEU A 457 13.08 7.56 -0.81
CA LEU A 457 12.54 7.25 -2.12
C LEU A 457 11.02 7.00 -2.03
N ARG A 458 10.59 6.14 -1.10
CA ARG A 458 9.18 5.84 -0.84
C ARG A 458 8.38 7.11 -0.53
N ASP A 459 8.89 7.97 0.33
CA ASP A 459 8.24 9.22 0.72
C ASP A 459 8.10 10.17 -0.49
N VAL A 460 9.15 10.31 -1.30
CA VAL A 460 9.13 11.14 -2.53
C VAL A 460 8.13 10.59 -3.55
N LEU A 461 8.11 9.28 -3.76
CA LEU A 461 7.17 8.63 -4.68
C LEU A 461 5.73 8.80 -4.20
N GLN A 462 5.46 8.57 -2.92
CA GLN A 462 4.13 8.78 -2.33
C GLN A 462 3.63 10.20 -2.56
N GLN A 463 4.44 11.21 -2.23
CA GLN A 463 4.09 12.61 -2.43
C GLN A 463 3.84 12.94 -3.90
N ARG A 464 4.66 12.39 -4.80
CA ARG A 464 4.50 12.60 -6.24
C ARG A 464 3.20 11.98 -6.76
N ILE A 465 2.85 10.79 -6.29
CA ILE A 465 1.64 10.06 -6.67
C ILE A 465 0.38 10.76 -6.15
N ILE A 466 0.38 11.21 -4.88
CA ILE A 466 -0.72 12.01 -4.31
C ILE A 466 -0.93 13.27 -5.16
N LYS A 467 0.15 14.00 -5.45
CA LYS A 467 0.08 15.19 -6.31
C LYS A 467 -0.48 14.88 -7.70
N PHE A 468 -0.03 13.78 -8.31
CA PHE A 468 -0.54 13.34 -9.61
C PHE A 468 -2.05 13.07 -9.57
N LEU A 469 -2.53 12.30 -8.60
CA LEU A 469 -3.95 11.99 -8.45
C LEU A 469 -4.80 13.24 -8.16
N MET A 470 -4.28 14.18 -7.36
CA MET A 470 -4.91 15.49 -7.16
C MET A 470 -5.01 16.29 -8.46
N ASP A 471 -3.95 16.27 -9.30
CA ASP A 471 -3.96 16.95 -10.59
C ASP A 471 -4.95 16.27 -11.56
N GLN A 472 -5.06 14.94 -11.56
CA GLN A 472 -6.08 14.22 -12.35
C GLN A 472 -7.49 14.60 -11.91
N SER A 473 -7.74 14.70 -10.61
CA SER A 473 -9.06 15.14 -10.11
C SER A 473 -9.46 16.54 -10.56
N LYS A 474 -8.50 17.44 -10.80
CA LYS A 474 -8.80 18.79 -11.31
C LYS A 474 -9.00 18.81 -12.82
N LYS A 475 -8.25 17.97 -13.55
CA LYS A 475 -8.29 17.91 -15.02
C LYS A 475 -9.52 17.17 -15.53
N GLU A 476 -9.84 16.03 -14.93
CA GLU A 476 -10.91 15.12 -15.36
C GLU A 476 -11.73 14.63 -14.15
N PRO A 477 -12.58 15.48 -13.54
CA PRO A 477 -13.30 15.14 -12.30
C PRO A 477 -14.16 13.88 -12.40
N GLU A 478 -14.88 13.68 -13.51
CA GLU A 478 -15.72 12.50 -13.72
C GLU A 478 -14.91 11.20 -13.83
N LYS A 479 -13.75 11.26 -14.50
CA LYS A 479 -12.82 10.13 -14.59
C LYS A 479 -12.20 9.82 -13.23
N TYR A 480 -11.89 10.85 -12.44
CA TYR A 480 -11.42 10.69 -11.07
C TYR A 480 -12.50 10.10 -10.15
N ALA A 481 -13.76 10.48 -10.31
CA ALA A 481 -14.87 9.90 -9.55
C ALA A 481 -14.95 8.38 -9.74
N LYS A 482 -14.85 7.89 -11.00
CA LYS A 482 -14.77 6.45 -11.30
C LYS A 482 -13.54 5.78 -10.70
N PHE A 483 -12.39 6.45 -10.73
CA PHE A 483 -11.19 5.96 -10.03
C PHE A 483 -11.40 5.86 -8.52
N PHE A 484 -12.03 6.87 -7.90
CA PHE A 484 -12.27 6.91 -6.47
C PHE A 484 -13.31 5.86 -6.03
N GLU A 485 -14.32 5.60 -6.86
CA GLU A 485 -15.25 4.48 -6.68
C GLU A 485 -14.51 3.14 -6.62
N ASP A 486 -13.60 2.89 -7.59
CA ASP A 486 -12.92 1.61 -7.72
C ASP A 486 -11.75 1.40 -6.74
N TYR A 487 -11.00 2.47 -6.45
CA TYR A 487 -9.75 2.42 -5.68
C TYR A 487 -9.80 3.19 -4.36
N GLY A 488 -10.93 3.79 -4.00
CA GLY A 488 -11.10 4.56 -2.77
C GLY A 488 -10.81 3.77 -1.50
N LEU A 489 -11.00 2.43 -1.53
CA LEU A 489 -10.66 1.54 -0.42
C LEU A 489 -9.19 1.66 0.00
N PHE A 490 -8.28 1.83 -0.98
CA PHE A 490 -6.85 1.92 -0.72
C PHE A 490 -6.50 3.26 -0.06
N ILE A 491 -7.14 4.34 -0.49
CA ILE A 491 -6.96 5.67 0.12
C ILE A 491 -7.41 5.63 1.59
N ARG A 492 -8.55 4.99 1.88
CA ARG A 492 -9.05 4.80 3.25
C ARG A 492 -8.10 3.94 4.09
N GLU A 493 -7.62 2.83 3.54
CA GLU A 493 -6.62 1.97 4.20
C GLU A 493 -5.36 2.77 4.57
N GLY A 494 -4.85 3.60 3.65
CA GLY A 494 -3.70 4.46 3.91
C GLY A 494 -3.92 5.38 5.10
N ILE A 495 -5.06 6.05 5.19
CA ILE A 495 -5.38 6.93 6.32
C ILE A 495 -5.49 6.17 7.64
N VAL A 496 -6.12 4.99 7.63
CA VAL A 496 -6.34 4.19 8.85
C VAL A 496 -5.05 3.58 9.37
N THR A 497 -4.15 3.14 8.48
CA THR A 497 -2.95 2.38 8.86
C THR A 497 -1.70 3.25 9.10
N THR A 498 -1.62 4.43 8.49
CA THR A 498 -0.55 5.41 8.73
C THR A 498 -0.67 6.02 10.12
N GLN A 499 0.44 6.35 10.80
CA GLN A 499 0.42 6.97 12.13
C GLN A 499 0.64 8.49 12.08
N GLU A 500 1.43 8.93 11.11
CA GLU A 500 1.83 10.32 10.93
C GLU A 500 0.66 11.17 10.41
N GLN A 501 0.27 12.19 11.18
CA GLN A 501 -0.93 13.01 10.91
C GLN A 501 -0.82 13.80 9.61
N ASP A 502 0.34 14.35 9.30
CA ASP A 502 0.62 15.07 8.06
C ASP A 502 0.44 14.15 6.83
N VAL A 503 0.88 12.89 6.94
CA VAL A 503 0.69 11.90 5.89
C VAL A 503 -0.79 11.51 5.76
N ARG A 504 -1.52 11.33 6.87
CA ARG A 504 -2.98 11.11 6.83
C ARG A 504 -3.70 12.26 6.11
N GLU A 505 -3.35 13.50 6.40
CA GLU A 505 -3.91 14.68 5.74
C GLU A 505 -3.54 14.76 4.26
N ASP A 506 -2.31 14.39 3.89
CA ASP A 506 -1.90 14.31 2.49
C ASP A 506 -2.74 13.31 1.69
N ILE A 507 -2.98 12.12 2.26
CA ILE A 507 -3.85 11.11 1.65
C ILE A 507 -5.32 11.59 1.67
N GLY A 508 -5.74 12.26 2.74
CA GLY A 508 -7.08 12.85 2.91
C GLY A 508 -7.47 13.83 1.80
N LYS A 509 -6.51 14.49 1.14
CA LYS A 509 -6.75 15.35 -0.03
C LYS A 509 -7.37 14.60 -1.22
N LEU A 510 -7.19 13.28 -1.28
CA LEU A 510 -7.72 12.42 -2.34
C LEU A 510 -9.18 12.00 -2.11
N LEU A 511 -9.70 12.13 -0.89
CA LEU A 511 -11.08 11.76 -0.55
C LEU A 511 -12.09 12.67 -1.25
N ARG A 512 -13.21 12.10 -1.69
CA ARG A 512 -14.34 12.82 -2.28
C ARG A 512 -15.60 12.53 -1.49
N PHE A 513 -16.43 13.56 -1.37
CA PHE A 513 -17.69 13.56 -0.63
C PHE A 513 -18.71 14.37 -1.42
N GLU A 514 -19.98 14.27 -1.06
CA GLU A 514 -20.93 15.32 -1.40
C GLU A 514 -21.06 16.33 -0.26
N SER A 515 -21.84 17.39 -0.44
CA SER A 515 -22.04 18.43 0.56
C SER A 515 -23.48 18.94 0.59
N SER A 516 -23.93 19.36 1.78
CA SER A 516 -25.25 19.95 2.00
C SER A 516 -25.48 21.26 1.24
N VAL A 517 -24.41 21.99 0.90
CA VAL A 517 -24.50 23.27 0.17
C VAL A 517 -24.31 23.12 -1.34
N LEU A 518 -24.10 21.89 -1.82
CA LEU A 518 -23.94 21.56 -3.24
C LEU A 518 -25.12 20.70 -3.75
N PRO A 519 -25.43 20.78 -5.06
CA PRO A 519 -26.40 19.89 -5.70
C PRO A 519 -26.07 18.40 -5.51
N ALA A 520 -27.11 17.56 -5.51
CA ALA A 520 -26.97 16.11 -5.48
C ALA A 520 -26.09 15.60 -6.65
N GLY A 521 -25.22 14.62 -6.37
CA GLY A 521 -24.25 14.08 -7.34
C GLY A 521 -22.97 14.91 -7.50
N GLN A 522 -22.93 16.17 -7.02
CA GLN A 522 -21.75 17.00 -7.13
C GLN A 522 -20.75 16.70 -6.01
N GLN A 523 -19.61 16.10 -6.39
CA GLN A 523 -18.52 15.83 -5.46
C GLN A 523 -17.74 17.10 -5.08
N THR A 524 -17.23 17.11 -3.85
CA THR A 524 -16.30 18.08 -3.25
C THR A 524 -15.18 17.33 -2.51
N ASN A 525 -14.20 18.07 -1.98
CA ASN A 525 -13.16 17.53 -1.09
C ASN A 525 -12.98 18.39 0.18
N LEU A 526 -12.14 17.92 1.11
CA LEU A 526 -11.87 18.61 2.38
C LEU A 526 -11.27 20.01 2.20
N LYS A 527 -10.44 20.21 1.16
CA LYS A 527 -9.85 21.52 0.87
C LYS A 527 -10.90 22.51 0.40
N GLU A 528 -11.82 22.07 -0.45
CA GLU A 528 -12.94 22.86 -0.95
C GLU A 528 -13.92 23.21 0.16
N TYR A 529 -14.25 22.27 1.06
CA TYR A 529 -14.99 22.56 2.29
C TYR A 529 -14.28 23.64 3.10
N GLY A 530 -12.98 23.45 3.37
CA GLY A 530 -12.17 24.41 4.11
C GLY A 530 -12.14 25.80 3.49
N SER A 531 -12.25 25.91 2.16
CA SER A 531 -12.30 27.20 1.46
C SER A 531 -13.65 27.93 1.57
N ARG A 532 -14.75 27.21 1.86
CA ARG A 532 -16.09 27.76 2.06
C ARG A 532 -16.41 28.04 3.53
N MET A 533 -15.55 27.63 4.46
CA MET A 533 -15.71 27.89 5.88
C MET A 533 -15.72 29.40 6.19
N LYS A 534 -16.71 29.82 6.98
CA LYS A 534 -16.81 31.20 7.48
C LYS A 534 -15.69 31.49 8.48
N ALA A 535 -15.24 32.75 8.53
CA ALA A 535 -14.26 33.18 9.51
C ALA A 535 -14.76 32.88 10.94
N GLY A 536 -13.88 32.30 11.78
CA GLY A 536 -14.22 31.90 13.15
C GLY A 536 -14.69 30.45 13.32
N THR A 537 -15.09 29.77 12.23
CA THR A 537 -15.42 28.34 12.28
C THR A 537 -14.16 27.48 12.38
N ARG A 538 -14.16 26.44 13.22
CA ARG A 538 -12.99 25.59 13.51
C ARG A 538 -13.18 24.10 13.21
N ASN A 539 -14.39 23.70 12.81
CA ASN A 539 -14.76 22.30 12.65
C ASN A 539 -15.24 22.01 11.22
N ILE A 540 -14.94 20.80 10.77
CA ILE A 540 -15.47 20.20 9.55
C ILE A 540 -16.55 19.20 9.98
N TYR A 541 -17.80 19.46 9.60
CA TYR A 541 -18.92 18.61 9.95
C TYR A 541 -19.17 17.57 8.85
N TYR A 542 -19.44 16.34 9.27
CA TYR A 542 -19.76 15.25 8.35
C TYR A 542 -20.90 14.38 8.86
N LEU A 543 -21.64 13.80 7.93
CA LEU A 543 -22.70 12.83 8.18
C LEU A 543 -22.50 11.64 7.25
N CYS A 544 -22.46 10.44 7.83
CA CYS A 544 -22.37 9.19 7.08
C CYS A 544 -23.76 8.58 6.90
N ALA A 545 -24.17 8.35 5.66
CA ALA A 545 -25.46 7.75 5.33
C ALA A 545 -25.33 6.92 4.04
N PRO A 546 -26.18 5.90 3.78
CA PRO A 546 -25.99 5.03 2.62
C PRO A 546 -26.10 5.72 1.26
N ASN A 547 -26.78 6.87 1.17
CA ASN A 547 -26.93 7.65 -0.05
C ASN A 547 -27.37 9.10 0.25
N ARG A 548 -27.37 9.93 -0.79
CA ARG A 548 -27.75 11.35 -0.72
C ARG A 548 -29.14 11.59 -0.13
N HIS A 549 -30.14 10.82 -0.56
CA HIS A 549 -31.52 11.00 -0.11
C HIS A 549 -31.63 10.81 1.41
N LEU A 550 -31.01 9.76 1.95
CA LEU A 550 -30.99 9.49 3.38
C LEU A 550 -30.18 10.53 4.16
N ALA A 551 -29.12 11.11 3.59
CA ALA A 551 -28.38 12.19 4.22
C ALA A 551 -29.22 13.49 4.33
N GLU A 552 -29.89 13.90 3.24
CA GLU A 552 -30.69 15.13 3.20
C GLU A 552 -31.97 15.09 4.06
N HIS A 553 -32.49 13.89 4.29
CA HIS A 553 -33.68 13.63 5.10
C HIS A 553 -33.31 12.91 6.41
N SER A 554 -32.06 12.98 6.86
CA SER A 554 -31.66 12.40 8.13
C SER A 554 -32.19 13.25 9.31
N PRO A 555 -32.67 12.65 10.41
CA PRO A 555 -33.02 13.39 11.62
C PRO A 555 -31.84 14.20 12.15
N TYR A 556 -30.62 13.67 11.97
CA TYR A 556 -29.39 14.33 12.36
C TYR A 556 -29.12 15.57 11.50
N PHE A 557 -29.42 15.50 10.20
CA PHE A 557 -29.27 16.66 9.32
C PHE A 557 -30.35 17.71 9.55
N GLU A 558 -31.59 17.33 9.89
CA GLU A 558 -32.62 18.28 10.36
C GLU A 558 -32.11 19.12 11.53
N ALA A 559 -31.53 18.45 12.53
CA ALA A 559 -30.96 19.10 13.70
C ALA A 559 -29.79 20.04 13.35
N MET A 560 -29.04 19.74 12.28
CA MET A 560 -27.97 20.61 11.80
C MET A 560 -28.43 21.76 10.94
N LYS A 561 -29.59 21.69 10.27
CA LYS A 561 -30.12 22.82 9.48
C LYS A 561 -30.39 24.06 10.35
N GLN A 562 -30.60 23.87 11.66
CA GLN A 562 -30.71 24.98 12.61
C GLN A 562 -29.36 25.68 12.87
N LYS A 563 -28.24 25.04 12.51
CA LYS A 563 -26.90 25.64 12.45
C LYS A 563 -26.58 26.01 10.99
N ASP A 564 -26.17 27.24 10.74
CA ASP A 564 -25.78 27.72 9.40
C ASP A 564 -24.35 27.23 9.04
N MET A 565 -24.19 25.89 8.99
CA MET A 565 -22.94 25.17 8.79
C MET A 565 -23.04 24.18 7.61
N GLU A 566 -21.98 24.11 6.81
CA GLU A 566 -21.83 23.08 5.77
C GLU A 566 -21.65 21.70 6.41
N VAL A 567 -22.23 20.65 5.82
CA VAL A 567 -22.08 19.25 6.24
C VAL A 567 -21.63 18.41 5.05
N LEU A 568 -20.53 17.69 5.20
CA LEU A 568 -20.09 16.69 4.22
C LEU A 568 -20.97 15.45 4.30
N PHE A 569 -21.41 14.96 3.14
CA PHE A 569 -22.14 13.70 3.04
C PHE A 569 -21.22 12.59 2.53
N CYS A 570 -21.11 11.54 3.34
CA CYS A 570 -20.19 10.42 3.13
C CYS A 570 -21.02 9.14 2.95
N TYR A 571 -20.79 8.41 1.87
CA TYR A 571 -21.67 7.30 1.46
C TYR A 571 -21.02 5.93 1.58
N GLU A 572 -19.70 5.88 1.57
CA GLU A 572 -18.99 4.61 1.56
C GLU A 572 -18.91 4.03 2.97
N GLN A 573 -19.04 2.71 3.05
CA GLN A 573 -19.19 1.99 4.32
C GLN A 573 -18.11 2.34 5.35
N PHE A 574 -16.87 2.58 4.91
CA PHE A 574 -15.72 2.85 5.76
C PHE A 574 -15.33 4.34 5.84
N ASP A 575 -16.12 5.26 5.28
CA ASP A 575 -15.82 6.70 5.39
C ASP A 575 -15.80 7.15 6.85
N GLU A 576 -16.75 6.69 7.67
CA GLU A 576 -16.82 7.04 9.10
C GLU A 576 -15.55 6.63 9.85
N LEU A 577 -15.10 5.38 9.68
CA LEU A 577 -13.85 4.88 10.27
C LEU A 577 -12.64 5.69 9.79
N THR A 578 -12.64 6.05 8.51
CA THR A 578 -11.57 6.84 7.88
C THR A 578 -11.49 8.23 8.50
N LEU A 579 -12.62 8.91 8.67
CA LEU A 579 -12.68 10.26 9.25
C LEU A 579 -12.37 10.25 10.76
N LEU A 580 -12.73 9.18 11.48
CA LEU A 580 -12.31 8.97 12.87
C LEU A 580 -10.78 8.85 13.00
N HIS A 581 -10.12 8.13 12.09
CA HIS A 581 -8.65 8.02 12.08
C HIS A 581 -7.97 9.28 11.56
N LEU A 582 -8.59 10.00 10.61
CA LEU A 582 -8.09 11.26 10.11
C LEU A 582 -8.10 12.34 11.21
N ARG A 583 -9.12 12.35 12.09
CA ARG A 583 -9.32 13.22 13.27
C ARG A 583 -9.44 14.72 12.98
N GLU A 584 -8.51 15.27 12.21
CA GLU A 584 -8.46 16.66 11.81
C GLU A 584 -7.88 16.80 10.40
N PHE A 585 -8.17 17.94 9.77
CA PHE A 585 -7.61 18.30 8.48
C PHE A 585 -7.35 19.80 8.45
N ASP A 586 -6.13 20.21 8.11
CA ASP A 586 -5.73 21.63 8.08
C ASP A 586 -6.09 22.36 9.40
N LYS A 587 -5.74 21.70 10.52
CA LYS A 587 -5.98 22.13 11.92
C LYS A 587 -7.45 22.29 12.31
N LYS A 588 -8.38 21.74 11.53
CA LYS A 588 -9.82 21.76 11.81
C LYS A 588 -10.28 20.38 12.24
N LYS A 589 -10.99 20.28 13.36
CA LYS A 589 -11.48 18.99 13.86
C LYS A 589 -12.58 18.44 12.96
N LEU A 590 -12.54 17.15 12.69
CA LEU A 590 -13.62 16.42 12.02
C LEU A 590 -14.63 16.00 13.08
N ILE A 591 -15.87 16.48 12.98
CA ILE A 591 -16.92 16.21 13.96
C ILE A 591 -18.13 15.61 13.22
N SER A 592 -18.55 14.42 13.65
CA SER A 592 -19.80 13.86 13.13
C SER A 592 -20.97 14.72 13.61
N VAL A 593 -21.99 14.86 12.78
CA VAL A 593 -23.21 15.59 13.16
C VAL A 593 -23.80 15.03 14.46
N GLU A 594 -23.82 13.71 14.61
CA GLU A 594 -24.35 13.02 15.78
C GLU A 594 -23.58 13.39 17.06
N THR A 595 -22.25 13.48 16.99
CA THR A 595 -21.41 13.94 18.11
C THR A 595 -21.68 15.41 18.46
N ASP A 596 -21.80 16.29 17.46
CA ASP A 596 -22.05 17.72 17.69
C ASP A 596 -23.39 17.94 18.41
N ILE A 597 -24.44 17.21 18.01
CA ILE A 597 -25.75 17.23 18.67
C ILE A 597 -25.63 16.89 20.15
N VAL A 598 -24.88 15.85 20.51
CA VAL A 598 -24.69 15.46 21.92
C VAL A 598 -23.93 16.53 22.69
N VAL A 599 -22.87 17.08 22.09
CA VAL A 599 -22.04 18.12 22.70
C VAL A 599 -22.84 19.39 22.98
N ASP A 600 -23.80 19.75 22.13
CA ASP A 600 -24.63 20.95 22.33
C ASP A 600 -25.52 20.86 23.57
N HIS A 601 -25.84 19.66 24.06
CA HIS A 601 -26.57 19.51 25.33
C HIS A 601 -25.79 20.00 26.54
N TYR A 602 -24.46 20.10 26.42
CA TYR A 602 -23.57 20.59 27.47
C TYR A 602 -23.14 22.05 27.21
N LYS A 603 -23.77 22.71 26.23
CA LYS A 603 -23.56 24.13 25.91
C LYS A 603 -24.86 24.91 26.12
N GLU A 604 -24.73 26.22 26.30
CA GLU A 604 -25.88 27.14 26.35
C GLU A 604 -26.37 27.54 24.94
N GLU A 605 -26.53 26.57 24.03
CA GLU A 605 -27.10 26.81 22.70
C GLU A 605 -28.62 26.71 22.75
N LYS A 606 -29.30 27.77 22.31
CA LYS A 606 -30.77 27.83 22.27
C LYS A 606 -31.27 27.45 20.90
N TYR A 607 -32.07 26.39 20.85
CA TYR A 607 -32.77 25.92 19.67
C TYR A 607 -34.27 26.20 19.81
N GLN A 608 -34.95 26.39 18.69
CA GLN A 608 -36.40 26.56 18.64
C GLN A 608 -37.00 25.46 17.77
N ASP A 609 -38.11 24.91 18.24
CA ASP A 609 -38.89 23.93 17.49
C ASP A 609 -39.38 24.51 16.16
N SER A 610 -39.46 23.66 15.13
CA SER A 610 -40.03 24.02 13.83
C SER A 610 -41.54 24.32 13.91
N LYS A 611 -42.23 23.73 14.90
CA LYS A 611 -43.67 23.86 15.10
C LYS A 611 -44.03 24.79 16.26
N PRO A 612 -45.11 25.58 16.16
CA PRO A 612 -45.55 26.46 17.24
C PRO A 612 -45.97 25.67 18.48
N ALA A 613 -45.98 26.32 19.65
CA ALA A 613 -46.38 25.70 20.93
C ALA A 613 -47.78 25.05 20.89
N SER A 614 -48.71 25.57 20.08
CA SER A 614 -50.06 25.03 19.90
C SER A 614 -50.10 23.65 19.26
N GLU A 615 -49.06 23.25 18.52
CA GLU A 615 -48.99 21.97 17.80
C GLU A 615 -48.14 20.92 18.53
N ARG A 616 -47.66 21.25 19.72
CA ARG A 616 -46.80 20.43 20.57
C ARG A 616 -47.55 19.98 21.83
N LEU A 617 -47.09 18.88 22.43
CA LEU A 617 -47.51 18.52 23.78
C LEU A 617 -47.10 19.62 24.77
N THR A 618 -47.91 19.83 25.80
CA THR A 618 -47.53 20.73 26.92
C THR A 618 -46.37 20.13 27.70
N GLU A 619 -45.67 20.94 28.50
CA GLU A 619 -44.57 20.46 29.35
C GLU A 619 -45.04 19.34 30.28
N GLU A 620 -46.21 19.49 30.91
CA GLU A 620 -46.83 18.49 31.78
C GLU A 620 -47.13 17.17 31.03
N GLN A 621 -47.75 17.26 29.84
CA GLN A 621 -48.03 16.08 29.01
C GLN A 621 -46.76 15.37 28.56
N THR A 622 -45.70 16.14 28.36
CA THR A 622 -44.43 15.61 27.87
C THR A 622 -43.65 14.91 28.97
N GLU A 623 -43.57 15.47 30.18
CA GLU A 623 -42.95 14.82 31.34
C GLU A 623 -43.68 13.54 31.74
N ASP A 624 -45.02 13.55 31.67
CA ASP A 624 -45.85 12.36 31.88
C ASP A 624 -45.57 11.28 30.82
N LEU A 625 -45.50 11.66 29.52
CA LEU A 625 -45.13 10.73 28.46
C LEU A 625 -43.74 10.14 28.65
N ILE A 626 -42.74 10.98 28.95
CA ILE A 626 -41.35 10.54 29.16
C ILE A 626 -41.26 9.56 30.33
N SER A 627 -41.95 9.85 31.44
CA SER A 627 -41.99 8.96 32.60
C SER A 627 -42.56 7.58 32.24
N TRP A 628 -43.65 7.55 31.46
CA TRP A 628 -44.21 6.31 30.94
C TRP A 628 -43.23 5.57 30.00
N MET A 629 -42.55 6.29 29.10
CA MET A 629 -41.57 5.69 28.18
C MET A 629 -40.38 5.08 28.93
N ARG A 630 -39.87 5.75 29.98
CA ARG A 630 -38.76 5.24 30.81
C ARG A 630 -39.10 3.89 31.44
N ASN A 631 -40.31 3.77 31.98
CA ASN A 631 -40.77 2.52 32.59
C ASN A 631 -40.88 1.37 31.57
N ASN A 632 -41.27 1.66 30.32
CA ASN A 632 -41.46 0.64 29.29
C ASN A 632 -40.18 0.26 28.53
N LEU A 633 -39.24 1.20 28.35
CA LEU A 633 -37.96 0.93 27.71
C LEU A 633 -36.92 0.36 28.69
N GLY A 634 -37.05 0.66 29.98
CA GLY A 634 -36.17 0.16 31.03
C GLY A 634 -34.70 0.43 30.72
N ASN A 635 -33.86 -0.60 30.81
CA ASN A 635 -32.41 -0.49 30.64
C ASN A 635 -31.96 -0.41 29.17
N ARG A 636 -32.86 -0.35 28.20
CA ARG A 636 -32.53 -0.25 26.76
C ARG A 636 -32.04 1.15 26.35
N VAL A 637 -32.30 2.16 27.18
CA VAL A 637 -31.89 3.56 26.99
C VAL A 637 -31.33 4.09 28.29
N THR A 638 -30.32 4.95 28.21
CA THR A 638 -29.80 5.66 29.38
C THR A 638 -30.69 6.82 29.76
N ASN A 639 -31.14 7.59 28.78
CA ASN A 639 -31.99 8.76 28.98
C ASN A 639 -33.07 8.85 27.89
N ILE A 640 -34.18 9.51 28.25
CA ILE A 640 -35.23 9.93 27.33
C ILE A 640 -35.49 11.41 27.58
N LYS A 641 -35.53 12.21 26.51
CA LYS A 641 -35.75 13.65 26.58
C LYS A 641 -36.44 14.20 25.33
N VAL A 642 -36.94 15.42 25.45
CA VAL A 642 -37.48 16.18 24.30
C VAL A 642 -36.33 16.84 23.55
N THR A 643 -36.48 16.95 22.23
CA THR A 643 -35.58 17.75 21.41
C THR A 643 -36.38 18.72 20.53
N PRO A 644 -36.01 20.02 20.50
CA PRO A 644 -36.62 21.01 19.61
C PRO A 644 -36.02 20.96 18.19
N ARG A 645 -35.14 19.99 17.90
CA ARG A 645 -34.28 19.98 16.71
C ARG A 645 -34.80 19.12 15.55
N LEU A 646 -35.92 18.43 15.76
CA LEU A 646 -36.53 17.54 14.76
C LEU A 646 -37.76 18.18 14.12
N ASP A 647 -38.03 17.83 12.87
CA ASP A 647 -39.22 18.29 12.14
C ASP A 647 -40.05 17.11 11.62
N THR A 648 -39.51 16.35 10.66
CA THR A 648 -40.26 15.25 10.03
C THR A 648 -40.18 13.94 10.81
N HIS A 649 -39.21 13.81 11.74
CA HIS A 649 -38.98 12.58 12.49
C HIS A 649 -39.66 12.61 13.87
N PRO A 650 -40.22 11.47 14.33
CA PRO A 650 -40.82 11.36 15.66
C PRO A 650 -39.77 11.31 16.77
N ALA A 651 -38.62 10.70 16.51
CA ALA A 651 -37.55 10.54 17.48
C ALA A 651 -36.20 10.24 16.78
N MET A 652 -35.10 10.38 17.53
CA MET A 652 -33.77 9.94 17.14
C MET A 652 -33.00 9.34 18.32
N ILE A 653 -31.98 8.53 18.04
CA ILE A 653 -31.03 8.04 19.05
C ILE A 653 -29.74 8.85 18.97
N THR A 654 -29.25 9.32 20.12
CA THR A 654 -27.97 10.03 20.22
C THR A 654 -26.99 9.30 21.14
N VAL A 655 -25.72 9.27 20.72
CA VAL A 655 -24.57 8.67 21.40
C VAL A 655 -23.37 9.58 21.14
N LEU A 656 -22.60 9.93 22.16
CA LEU A 656 -21.49 10.89 22.04
C LEU A 656 -20.47 10.44 20.99
N GLU A 657 -20.06 9.18 21.04
CA GLU A 657 -19.12 8.56 20.11
C GLU A 657 -19.82 7.64 19.10
N MET A 658 -20.83 8.17 18.40
CA MET A 658 -21.67 7.42 17.46
C MET A 658 -20.87 6.60 16.44
N GLY A 659 -19.85 7.20 15.81
CA GLY A 659 -19.05 6.50 14.80
C GLY A 659 -18.22 5.34 15.38
N ALA A 660 -17.70 5.48 16.60
CA ALA A 660 -16.99 4.41 17.29
C ALA A 660 -17.95 3.28 17.67
N ALA A 661 -19.15 3.62 18.16
CA ALA A 661 -20.23 2.68 18.43
C ALA A 661 -20.64 1.86 17.20
N ARG A 662 -20.88 2.51 16.06
CA ARG A 662 -21.19 1.84 14.77
C ARG A 662 -20.07 0.91 14.33
N HIS A 663 -18.81 1.32 14.46
CA HIS A 663 -17.67 0.48 14.11
C HIS A 663 -17.54 -0.73 15.04
N PHE A 664 -17.72 -0.53 16.35
CA PHE A 664 -17.70 -1.59 17.36
C PHE A 664 -18.70 -2.70 17.04
N LEU A 665 -19.94 -2.35 16.67
CA LEU A 665 -20.99 -3.30 16.30
C LEU A 665 -20.66 -4.12 15.04
N ARG A 666 -19.85 -3.59 14.12
CA ARG A 666 -19.43 -4.31 12.91
C ARG A 666 -18.29 -5.30 13.17
N THR A 667 -17.36 -4.94 14.05
CA THR A 667 -16.14 -5.73 14.32
C THR A 667 -16.39 -6.85 15.33
N GLN A 668 -17.27 -6.64 16.31
CA GLN A 668 -17.70 -7.70 17.23
C GLN A 668 -18.99 -8.34 16.71
N GLN A 669 -18.86 -9.38 15.86
CA GLN A 669 -19.97 -10.30 15.58
C GLN A 669 -20.26 -11.15 16.83
N MET A 670 -20.83 -10.60 17.91
CA MET A 670 -21.14 -11.42 19.08
C MET A 670 -22.43 -11.06 19.81
N ALA A 671 -23.13 -12.16 20.16
CA ALA A 671 -24.34 -12.31 20.94
C ALA A 671 -24.22 -11.70 22.35
N ARG A 672 -24.27 -10.37 22.43
CA ARG A 672 -24.50 -9.65 23.71
C ARG A 672 -25.99 -9.39 23.87
N SER A 673 -26.47 -9.39 25.11
CA SER A 673 -27.87 -9.04 25.38
C SER A 673 -28.12 -7.56 25.04
N THR A 674 -29.37 -7.18 24.82
CA THR A 674 -29.76 -5.78 24.57
C THR A 674 -29.30 -4.85 25.70
N GLU A 675 -29.27 -5.34 26.94
CA GLU A 675 -28.91 -4.58 28.14
C GLU A 675 -27.40 -4.31 28.22
N GLU A 676 -26.57 -5.33 27.98
CA GLU A 676 -25.11 -5.18 27.94
C GLU A 676 -24.69 -4.16 26.88
N ARG A 677 -25.37 -4.16 25.73
CA ARG A 677 -25.14 -3.17 24.67
C ARG A 677 -25.55 -1.78 25.09
N ALA A 678 -26.72 -1.62 25.70
CA ALA A 678 -27.19 -0.32 26.15
C ALA A 678 -26.26 0.30 27.20
N GLN A 679 -25.66 -0.52 28.08
CA GLN A 679 -24.63 -0.06 29.03
C GLN A 679 -23.36 0.45 28.34
N ILE A 680 -22.97 -0.16 27.21
CA ILE A 680 -21.79 0.23 26.44
C ILE A 680 -22.07 1.46 25.58
N LEU A 681 -23.19 1.45 24.86
CA LEU A 681 -23.56 2.50 23.90
C LEU A 681 -24.10 3.75 24.60
N GLN A 682 -24.67 3.60 25.78
CA GLN A 682 -25.36 4.63 26.55
C GLN A 682 -26.32 5.50 25.70
N PRO A 683 -27.27 4.89 24.96
CA PRO A 683 -28.08 5.62 24.00
C PRO A 683 -29.11 6.52 24.70
N THR A 684 -29.27 7.73 24.19
CA THR A 684 -30.35 8.65 24.58
C THR A 684 -31.41 8.69 23.48
N LEU A 685 -32.68 8.45 23.85
CA LEU A 685 -33.81 8.62 22.94
C LEU A 685 -34.34 10.05 23.04
N GLU A 686 -34.28 10.79 21.94
CA GLU A 686 -34.77 12.15 21.84
C GLU A 686 -36.09 12.19 21.06
N ILE A 687 -37.17 12.70 21.65
CA ILE A 687 -38.50 12.74 21.04
C ILE A 687 -38.89 14.13 20.53
N ASN A 688 -39.63 14.17 19.44
CA ASN A 688 -40.25 15.37 18.88
C ASN A 688 -41.69 15.52 19.40
N ALA A 689 -41.88 16.38 20.40
CA ALA A 689 -43.21 16.62 20.99
C ALA A 689 -44.24 17.23 20.02
N GLY A 690 -43.79 17.77 18.87
CA GLY A 690 -44.65 18.27 17.79
C GLY A 690 -45.03 17.25 16.73
N HIS A 691 -44.44 16.04 16.77
CA HIS A 691 -44.73 15.02 15.77
C HIS A 691 -46.06 14.30 16.08
N ASP A 692 -46.88 14.06 15.05
CA ASP A 692 -48.22 13.50 15.22
C ASP A 692 -48.22 12.10 15.82
N LEU A 693 -47.22 11.28 15.47
CA LEU A 693 -47.03 9.96 16.06
C LEU A 693 -46.73 10.02 17.59
N ILE A 694 -45.99 11.03 18.04
CA ILE A 694 -45.68 11.23 19.47
C ILE A 694 -46.92 11.72 20.22
N LYS A 695 -47.66 12.67 19.64
CA LYS A 695 -48.95 13.11 20.19
C LYS A 695 -49.96 11.97 20.26
N LYS A 696 -50.02 11.12 19.22
CA LYS A 696 -50.90 9.94 19.20
C LYS A 696 -50.49 8.91 20.25
N MET A 697 -49.19 8.68 20.44
CA MET A 697 -48.67 7.81 21.49
C MET A 697 -49.07 8.30 22.89
N HIS A 698 -49.01 9.62 23.14
CA HIS A 698 -49.50 10.20 24.39
C HIS A 698 -50.99 9.91 24.62
N SER A 699 -51.86 10.04 23.61
CA SER A 699 -53.28 9.66 23.74
C SER A 699 -53.50 8.15 23.85
N LEU A 700 -52.67 7.33 23.19
CA LEU A 700 -52.78 5.87 23.21
C LEU A 700 -52.40 5.28 24.56
N LYS A 701 -51.47 5.89 25.32
CA LYS A 701 -51.05 5.34 26.62
C LYS A 701 -52.23 5.18 27.60
N GLU A 702 -53.23 6.05 27.48
CA GLU A 702 -54.44 6.01 28.32
C GLU A 702 -55.57 5.18 27.68
N SER A 703 -55.72 5.24 26.35
CA SER A 703 -56.85 4.60 25.66
C SER A 703 -56.60 3.14 25.26
N ASP A 704 -55.36 2.76 24.95
CA ASP A 704 -54.92 1.38 24.68
C ASP A 704 -53.42 1.25 24.97
N SER A 705 -53.09 1.05 26.24
CA SER A 705 -51.70 0.98 26.72
C SER A 705 -50.88 -0.12 26.02
N ALA A 706 -51.51 -1.24 25.66
CA ALA A 706 -50.82 -2.33 24.96
C ALA A 706 -50.44 -1.92 23.52
N LEU A 707 -51.32 -1.21 22.80
CA LEU A 707 -51.00 -0.67 21.49
C LEU A 707 -49.96 0.46 21.59
N ALA A 708 -50.05 1.30 22.63
CA ALA A 708 -49.05 2.35 22.89
C ALA A 708 -47.65 1.76 23.10
N GLN A 709 -47.54 0.66 23.86
CA GLN A 709 -46.27 -0.02 24.10
C GLN A 709 -45.68 -0.60 22.80
N LEU A 710 -46.49 -1.26 21.96
CA LEU A 710 -46.04 -1.73 20.65
C LEU A 710 -45.55 -0.58 19.75
N LEU A 711 -46.26 0.55 19.77
CA LEU A 711 -45.85 1.74 19.03
C LEU A 711 -44.53 2.33 19.55
N LEU A 712 -44.35 2.40 20.88
CA LEU A 712 -43.11 2.87 21.51
C LEU A 712 -41.92 1.99 21.10
N GLU A 713 -42.08 0.66 21.15
CA GLU A 713 -41.03 -0.27 20.73
C GLU A 713 -40.67 -0.07 19.26
N GLN A 714 -41.66 0.13 18.39
CA GLN A 714 -41.39 0.38 16.97
C GLN A 714 -40.73 1.74 16.73
N ILE A 715 -41.09 2.79 17.48
CA ILE A 715 -40.43 4.10 17.38
C ILE A 715 -38.96 3.98 17.80
N TYR A 716 -38.69 3.27 18.89
CA TYR A 716 -37.33 3.00 19.33
C TYR A 716 -36.53 2.19 18.29
N ASP A 717 -37.11 1.08 17.78
CA ASP A 717 -36.47 0.25 16.76
C ASP A 717 -36.16 1.07 15.48
N ASN A 718 -37.11 1.90 15.03
CA ASN A 718 -36.92 2.78 13.89
C ASN A 718 -35.79 3.80 14.13
N ALA A 719 -35.72 4.39 15.31
CA ALA A 719 -34.66 5.34 15.67
C ALA A 719 -33.29 4.66 15.77
N MET A 720 -33.22 3.42 16.27
CA MET A 720 -31.98 2.62 16.29
C MET A 720 -31.51 2.25 14.88
N ILE A 721 -32.43 1.94 13.97
CA ILE A 721 -32.13 1.70 12.54
C ILE A 721 -31.61 2.97 11.88
N ALA A 722 -32.30 4.10 12.08
CA ALA A 722 -31.85 5.40 11.55
C ALA A 722 -30.46 5.79 12.09
N ALA A 723 -30.16 5.41 13.34
CA ALA A 723 -28.84 5.59 13.95
C ALA A 723 -27.76 4.64 13.42
N GLY A 724 -28.13 3.59 12.67
CA GLY A 724 -27.19 2.53 12.26
C GLY A 724 -26.66 1.70 13.44
N LEU A 725 -27.40 1.66 14.56
CA LEU A 725 -27.08 0.91 15.77
C LEU A 725 -27.96 -0.34 15.95
N ASN A 726 -28.81 -0.62 14.96
CA ASN A 726 -29.69 -1.77 14.99
C ASN A 726 -28.91 -3.09 14.88
N ASP A 727 -29.50 -4.12 15.49
CA ASP A 727 -29.10 -5.50 15.29
C ASP A 727 -29.69 -6.08 14.02
N ASP A 728 -29.63 -7.41 13.92
CA ASP A 728 -30.48 -8.17 13.03
C ASP A 728 -31.94 -7.64 13.09
N PRO A 729 -32.46 -7.08 11.98
CA PRO A 729 -33.81 -6.53 11.96
C PRO A 729 -34.89 -7.60 11.91
N ARG A 730 -34.55 -8.89 11.68
CA ARG A 730 -35.54 -9.97 11.51
C ARG A 730 -36.48 -10.17 12.71
N PRO A 731 -36.02 -10.14 13.98
CA PRO A 731 -36.92 -10.28 15.13
C PRO A 731 -37.93 -9.14 15.29
N MET A 732 -37.66 -7.95 14.74
CA MET A 732 -38.57 -6.81 14.78
C MET A 732 -39.79 -7.01 13.87
N ILE A 733 -39.65 -7.77 12.77
CA ILE A 733 -40.71 -7.94 11.77
C ILE A 733 -42.00 -8.55 12.35
N ALA A 734 -41.90 -9.50 13.27
CA ALA A 734 -43.07 -10.10 13.90
C ALA A 734 -43.84 -9.08 14.76
N ARG A 735 -43.12 -8.23 15.50
CA ARG A 735 -43.72 -7.13 16.28
C ARG A 735 -44.35 -6.07 15.39
N LEU A 736 -43.65 -5.70 14.31
CA LEU A 736 -44.17 -4.75 13.32
C LEU A 736 -45.47 -5.24 12.68
N ASN A 737 -45.53 -6.51 12.26
CA ASN A 737 -46.76 -7.09 11.69
C ASN A 737 -47.93 -7.06 12.69
N ASN A 738 -47.66 -7.36 13.96
CA ASN A 738 -48.67 -7.27 15.02
C ASN A 738 -49.14 -5.82 15.23
N LEU A 739 -48.21 -4.87 15.32
CA LEU A 739 -48.52 -3.44 15.44
C LEU A 739 -49.40 -2.96 14.28
N LEU A 740 -49.03 -3.29 13.03
CA LEU A 740 -49.80 -2.92 11.84
C LEU A 740 -51.20 -3.54 11.87
N THR A 741 -51.31 -4.82 12.22
CA THR A 741 -52.62 -5.50 12.32
C THR A 741 -53.50 -4.80 13.35
N ARG A 742 -53.00 -4.58 14.58
CA ARG A 742 -53.76 -3.92 15.65
C ARG A 742 -54.09 -2.46 15.35
N ALA A 743 -53.19 -1.73 14.71
CA ALA A 743 -53.44 -0.34 14.32
C ALA A 743 -54.54 -0.22 13.25
N LEU A 744 -54.67 -1.24 12.37
CA LEU A 744 -55.65 -1.27 11.29
C LEU A 744 -56.97 -1.96 11.67
N GLU A 745 -57.11 -2.52 12.87
CA GLU A 745 -58.37 -3.14 13.35
C GLU A 745 -59.57 -2.17 13.39
N LYS A 746 -59.30 -0.86 13.47
CA LYS A 746 -60.34 0.19 13.50
C LYS A 746 -60.60 0.82 12.12
N HIS A 747 -60.13 0.19 11.04
CA HIS A 747 -60.28 0.65 9.66
C HIS A 747 -61.09 -0.29 8.79
#